data_AF-A0A942YH80-F1
#
_entry.id   AF-A0A942YH80-F1
#
_cell.length_a   1.000
_cell.length_b   1.000
_cell.length_c   1.000
_cell.angle_alpha   90.00
_cell.angle_beta   90.00
_cell.angle_gamma   90.00
#
_symmetry.space_group_name_H-M   'P 1'
#
loop_
_entity.id
_entity.type
_entity.pdbx_description
1 polymer ?
#
loop_
_entity_poly.entity_id
_entity_poly.type
_entity_poly.pdbx_seq_one_letter_code
_entity_poly.pdbx_strand_id
1 'polypeptide(L)'
;MFFDRNVKRIENRLQPYKLMLEKIKKDDELENYILDKTKTDNPTLKIEKNHKTLFLHSKYSPVEEAKTVIGEYERKVNEVEHIIFCGVGLGYHVEQLMSQYTNKTFSLIEYNPFVFLRFLESRSLDNIPFERMSFLYLPNEEITINTFIKTIVGIVGKESLIITLPSYTRLFKDETAIFYEIYKDALQLASSSITAKAAFGKRWILNSLMNLPTTLITPNIKEKKSFFKGKPIIIASAGPSLTDDIEHLKYIKENGLAYIFAVGSANKALLSNNIVPDAVITYDPQPNNVNVYKEMISAGRDNIPMIFGTSVGYETIENYKGPKFHVVTSVDTISNFYLERNANDSDVSDATTVALIAVQIAHFLEVKMIILTGQNLAFKSKRFYAQGVQYGNWSGEVREDKEGSNIITVQDVYGNPIQTSLGLNSMKKDFEDYLEANPKLRVINTTKGGAVIKGAPFLPIEKIINDELKEKVVDSLWFKTTERLQHPKVLNQVRKIERAVDKFYQDFGKCLILLRKMDEQKISKNFKQINQLFNKFNVDFEKLISNGFYQLFISTVVQVEHEQLNKIIRKNYTELDQIRKIEVIISVHTFFLQVVKEVFDEMIVHVKESLHQRLYELFDTNWKLYKHNDGVFHFEGKWEREKVIFNDYSSGKLTKKINKHIFSSSSTKGSKVIFRFKGTKLRIIAAEHAKFASNLKIIIDGKIKTFTTKVFTINENVLPNLQKIVLEVQGLSNKLHDVSIEMSKAEKFGFQGIQINPDGRIFHIDEVTSMEEMKVRNRIRCHLTGDLIEGIATITNIGEETTQQMPVYSTDVYGDFYLIKVFEDENGNSKYVCNRNLGINKVEYKMGYKSKEIIINEIPLMNSNKNEYGKVYCSSTHSNNYNTWSAFKAFNKKIMGVLNAWATKKGITHGWLEYEFNNPKVINCYSMLSQDPQNTHYNTLKRMPKSWVLEGWDGGKWILLDERSRVENWQYSQKKYFSFMNNISFKRYRFTFSENNGDTEFLSIGEIELV
;
A
#
# COMPACT_ATOMS: atom_id res chain seq x y z
N MET A 1 -38.44 45.96 19.74
CA MET A 1 -38.37 44.98 20.86
C MET A 1 -38.10 43.54 20.40
N PHE A 2 -38.28 43.17 19.11
CA PHE A 2 -37.97 41.81 18.62
C PHE A 2 -36.49 41.55 18.33
N PHE A 3 -35.76 42.54 17.81
CA PHE A 3 -34.35 42.38 17.41
C PHE A 3 -33.46 41.80 18.52
N ASP A 4 -33.34 42.47 19.67
CA ASP A 4 -32.45 42.05 20.76
C ASP A 4 -32.81 40.66 21.30
N ARG A 5 -34.12 40.35 21.34
CA ARG A 5 -34.63 39.05 21.76
C ARG A 5 -34.24 37.95 20.77
N ASN A 6 -34.41 38.20 19.47
CA ASN A 6 -34.09 37.23 18.42
C ASN A 6 -32.58 37.01 18.30
N VAL A 7 -31.76 38.06 18.39
CA VAL A 7 -30.29 37.98 18.39
C VAL A 7 -29.79 37.08 19.52
N LYS A 8 -30.32 37.24 20.74
CA LYS A 8 -29.92 36.43 21.89
C LYS A 8 -30.13 34.92 21.67
N ARG A 9 -31.13 34.51 20.88
CA ARG A 9 -31.41 33.09 20.61
C ARG A 9 -30.43 32.44 19.64
N ILE A 10 -29.75 33.23 18.82
CA ILE A 10 -28.79 32.73 17.82
C ILE A 10 -27.39 33.34 18.00
N GLU A 11 -27.11 33.93 19.17
CA GLU A 11 -25.90 34.70 19.45
C GLU A 11 -24.61 33.92 19.15
N ASN A 12 -24.55 32.65 19.55
CA ASN A 12 -23.40 31.76 19.29
C ASN A 12 -23.13 31.55 17.79
N ARG A 13 -24.15 31.70 16.93
CA ARG A 13 -24.05 31.55 15.48
C ARG A 13 -23.84 32.88 14.75
N LEU A 14 -24.10 34.00 15.42
CA LEU A 14 -23.93 35.35 14.87
C LEU A 14 -22.55 35.96 15.12
N GLN A 15 -21.71 35.35 15.97
CA GLN A 15 -20.37 35.88 16.28
C GLN A 15 -19.55 36.25 15.02
N PRO A 16 -19.48 35.42 13.96
CA PRO A 16 -18.73 35.76 12.74
C PRO A 16 -19.33 36.93 11.94
N TYR A 17 -20.58 37.30 12.21
CA TYR A 17 -21.36 38.25 11.40
C TYR A 17 -21.67 39.56 12.15
N LYS A 18 -21.28 39.69 13.42
CA LYS A 18 -21.69 40.80 14.29
C LYS A 18 -21.28 42.17 13.74
N LEU A 19 -20.00 42.33 13.37
CA LEU A 19 -19.48 43.58 12.82
C LEU A 19 -20.15 43.96 11.49
N MET A 20 -20.45 42.97 10.66
CA MET A 20 -21.15 43.17 9.40
C MET A 20 -22.58 43.67 9.63
N LEU A 21 -23.33 43.03 10.54
CA LEU A 21 -24.69 43.46 10.88
C LEU A 21 -24.73 44.86 11.51
N GLU A 22 -23.71 45.25 12.28
CA GLU A 22 -23.58 46.61 12.81
C GLU A 22 -23.33 47.65 11.70
N LYS A 23 -22.58 47.31 10.65
CA LYS A 23 -22.38 48.16 9.46
C LYS A 23 -23.68 48.32 8.68
N ILE A 24 -24.35 47.21 8.38
CA ILE A 24 -25.62 47.19 7.59
C ILE A 24 -26.71 48.03 8.25
N LYS A 25 -26.79 48.05 9.58
CA LYS A 25 -27.74 48.88 10.32
C LYS A 25 -27.60 50.38 10.06
N LYS A 26 -26.43 50.83 9.59
CA LYS A 26 -26.10 52.23 9.32
C LYS A 26 -26.00 52.51 7.81
N ASP A 27 -26.33 51.53 6.99
CA ASP A 27 -26.23 51.61 5.54
C ASP A 27 -27.56 52.11 4.96
N ASP A 28 -27.51 53.17 4.15
CA ASP A 28 -28.68 53.80 3.55
C ASP A 28 -29.44 52.83 2.62
N GLU A 29 -28.79 51.79 2.10
CA GLU A 29 -29.46 50.77 1.28
C GLU A 29 -30.54 50.00 2.07
N LEU A 30 -30.46 49.97 3.40
CA LEU A 30 -31.45 49.34 4.28
C LEU A 30 -32.85 49.95 4.12
N GLU A 31 -32.96 51.22 3.67
CA GLU A 31 -34.22 51.89 3.39
C GLU A 31 -35.00 51.21 2.26
N ASN A 32 -34.31 50.53 1.35
CA ASN A 32 -34.94 49.77 0.25
C ASN A 32 -35.60 48.46 0.71
N TYR A 33 -35.39 48.04 1.97
CA TYR A 33 -35.94 46.80 2.53
C TYR A 33 -36.94 47.14 3.64
N ILE A 34 -38.21 47.26 3.28
CA ILE A 34 -39.26 47.81 4.15
C ILE A 34 -40.16 46.69 4.66
N LEU A 35 -40.28 46.58 5.99
CA LEU A 35 -41.28 45.71 6.61
C LEU A 35 -42.67 46.34 6.46
N ASP A 36 -43.60 45.60 5.86
CA ASP A 36 -44.96 46.03 5.60
C ASP A 36 -45.96 45.04 6.20
N LYS A 37 -47.20 45.46 6.47
CA LYS A 37 -48.23 44.57 7.03
C LYS A 37 -49.08 43.93 5.93
N THR A 38 -49.38 42.65 6.08
CA THR A 38 -50.29 41.94 5.18
C THR A 38 -51.75 42.14 5.61
N LYS A 39 -52.69 41.63 4.80
CA LYS A 39 -54.10 41.57 5.18
C LYS A 39 -54.40 40.71 6.42
N THR A 40 -53.44 39.88 6.84
CA THR A 40 -53.52 39.02 8.03
C THR A 40 -52.65 39.53 9.18
N ASP A 41 -52.25 40.82 9.15
CA ASP A 41 -51.38 41.49 10.13
C ASP A 41 -50.00 40.85 10.35
N ASN A 42 -49.61 39.89 9.50
CA ASN A 42 -48.28 39.32 9.50
C ASN A 42 -47.33 40.22 8.67
N PRO A 43 -46.07 40.41 9.09
CA PRO A 43 -45.13 41.19 8.29
C PRO A 43 -44.79 40.50 6.96
N THR A 44 -44.72 41.29 5.89
CA THR A 44 -44.05 40.93 4.64
C THR A 44 -42.86 41.88 4.42
N LEU A 45 -41.94 41.52 3.55
CA LEU A 45 -40.81 42.37 3.20
C LEU A 45 -40.98 42.90 1.78
N LYS A 46 -41.08 44.23 1.67
CA LYS A 46 -41.06 44.98 0.41
C LYS A 46 -39.62 45.34 0.09
N ILE A 47 -39.19 45.06 -1.14
CA ILE A 47 -37.86 45.40 -1.65
C ILE A 47 -38.03 46.37 -2.82
N GLU A 48 -37.42 47.54 -2.72
CA GLU A 48 -37.37 48.55 -3.79
C GLU A 48 -36.07 48.40 -4.58
N LYS A 49 -36.17 47.96 -5.85
CA LYS A 49 -35.00 47.77 -6.72
C LYS A 49 -35.33 48.25 -8.14
N ASN A 50 -34.52 49.12 -8.71
CA ASN A 50 -34.68 49.65 -10.08
C ASN A 50 -36.09 50.22 -10.36
N HIS A 51 -36.63 51.05 -9.46
CA HIS A 51 -37.99 51.62 -9.52
C HIS A 51 -39.14 50.60 -9.57
N LYS A 52 -38.87 49.33 -9.22
CA LYS A 52 -39.89 48.29 -9.07
C LYS A 52 -40.00 47.89 -7.61
N THR A 53 -41.25 47.81 -7.13
CA THR A 53 -41.58 47.24 -5.84
C THR A 53 -41.79 45.74 -5.99
N LEU A 54 -41.06 44.96 -5.20
CA LEU A 54 -41.19 43.50 -5.16
C LEU A 54 -41.43 43.04 -3.73
N PHE A 55 -42.24 41.99 -3.56
CA PHE A 55 -42.53 41.41 -2.25
C PHE A 55 -41.81 40.07 -2.09
N LEU A 56 -41.11 39.91 -0.97
CA LEU A 56 -40.40 38.67 -0.64
C LEU A 56 -41.36 37.57 -0.18
N HIS A 57 -42.46 37.96 0.47
CA HIS A 57 -43.53 37.08 0.92
C HIS A 57 -44.90 37.54 0.41
N SER A 58 -45.87 36.63 0.39
CA SER A 58 -47.25 36.95 0.00
C SER A 58 -47.79 38.20 0.71
N LYS A 59 -48.23 39.19 -0.08
CA LYS A 59 -48.90 40.41 0.43
C LYS A 59 -50.25 40.13 1.12
N TYR A 60 -50.80 38.92 0.94
CA TYR A 60 -52.07 38.50 1.52
C TYR A 60 -51.85 37.72 2.82
N SER A 61 -51.06 36.63 2.77
CA SER A 61 -50.74 35.82 3.95
C SER A 61 -49.43 35.04 3.73
N PRO A 62 -48.32 35.47 4.36
CA PRO A 62 -47.04 34.75 4.35
C PRO A 62 -47.10 33.36 4.98
N VAL A 63 -48.03 33.16 5.93
CA VAL A 63 -48.23 31.85 6.59
C VAL A 63 -48.86 30.83 5.65
N GLU A 64 -49.86 31.22 4.85
CA GLU A 64 -50.47 30.33 3.85
C GLU A 64 -49.52 30.05 2.67
N GLU A 65 -48.70 31.03 2.30
CA GLU A 65 -47.58 30.82 1.37
C GLU A 65 -46.62 29.76 1.91
N ALA A 66 -46.21 29.87 3.18
CA ALA A 66 -45.33 28.88 3.81
C ALA A 66 -45.94 27.48 3.82
N LYS A 67 -47.22 27.32 4.16
CA LYS A 67 -47.91 26.02 4.09
C LYS A 67 -47.91 25.44 2.68
N THR A 68 -48.17 26.27 1.67
CA THR A 68 -48.18 25.86 0.26
C THR A 68 -46.80 25.39 -0.17
N VAL A 69 -45.76 26.19 0.13
CA VAL A 69 -44.36 25.84 -0.20
C VAL A 69 -43.95 24.54 0.46
N ILE A 70 -44.26 24.35 1.75
CA ILE A 70 -43.88 23.14 2.49
C ILE A 70 -44.66 21.91 2.03
N GLY A 71 -45.93 22.06 1.62
CA GLY A 71 -46.77 20.98 1.09
C GLY A 71 -46.14 20.24 -0.11
N GLU A 72 -45.34 20.92 -0.92
CA GLU A 72 -44.64 20.31 -2.06
C GLU A 72 -43.53 19.32 -1.64
N TYR A 73 -43.08 19.38 -0.38
CA TYR A 73 -41.94 18.63 0.12
C TYR A 73 -42.30 17.54 1.14
N GLU A 74 -43.55 17.42 1.60
CA GLU A 74 -43.96 16.51 2.70
C GLU A 74 -43.46 15.07 2.52
N ARG A 75 -43.52 14.54 1.29
CA ARG A 75 -43.04 13.17 0.99
C ARG A 75 -41.52 13.05 1.15
N LYS A 76 -40.77 14.06 0.70
CA LYS A 76 -39.30 14.05 0.66
C LYS A 76 -38.67 14.33 2.03
N VAL A 77 -39.34 15.09 2.89
CA VAL A 77 -38.82 15.46 4.23
C VAL A 77 -38.61 14.23 5.11
N ASN A 78 -39.44 13.19 4.95
CA ASN A 78 -39.29 11.94 5.70
C ASN A 78 -38.05 11.12 5.28
N GLU A 79 -37.51 11.37 4.08
CA GLU A 79 -36.38 10.62 3.51
C GLU A 79 -35.00 11.20 3.89
N VAL A 80 -34.96 12.38 4.52
CA VAL A 80 -33.73 13.11 4.84
C VAL A 80 -33.61 13.41 6.33
N GLU A 81 -32.40 13.55 6.86
CA GLU A 81 -32.15 13.91 8.26
C GLU A 81 -31.89 15.42 8.45
N HIS A 82 -31.47 16.09 7.37
CA HIS A 82 -31.09 17.49 7.38
C HIS A 82 -31.83 18.30 6.30
N ILE A 83 -32.15 19.55 6.60
CA ILE A 83 -32.88 20.45 5.70
C ILE A 83 -32.08 21.73 5.50
N ILE A 84 -31.82 22.10 4.25
CA ILE A 84 -31.10 23.33 3.90
C ILE A 84 -32.13 24.32 3.36
N PHE A 85 -32.36 25.41 4.09
CA PHE A 85 -33.21 26.50 3.64
C PHE A 85 -32.38 27.51 2.86
N CYS A 86 -32.72 27.64 1.59
CA CYS A 86 -32.07 28.50 0.62
C CYS A 86 -32.94 29.75 0.42
N GLY A 87 -32.56 30.82 1.12
CA GLY A 87 -33.36 32.03 1.27
C GLY A 87 -34.28 31.94 2.48
N VAL A 88 -33.93 32.65 3.56
CA VAL A 88 -34.65 32.60 4.84
C VAL A 88 -35.86 33.53 4.79
N GLY A 89 -35.70 34.71 4.18
CA GLY A 89 -36.70 35.77 4.24
C GLY A 89 -37.11 36.05 5.68
N LEU A 90 -38.42 36.15 5.96
CA LEU A 90 -38.96 36.34 7.31
C LEU A 90 -39.22 35.02 8.07
N GLY A 91 -38.70 33.89 7.57
CA GLY A 91 -38.65 32.60 8.25
C GLY A 91 -39.98 31.84 8.41
N TYR A 92 -41.04 32.22 7.70
CA TYR A 92 -42.34 31.54 7.79
C TYR A 92 -42.30 30.06 7.39
N HIS A 93 -41.63 29.74 6.29
CA HIS A 93 -41.49 28.37 5.81
C HIS A 93 -40.56 27.53 6.69
N VAL A 94 -39.53 28.15 7.28
CA VAL A 94 -38.66 27.53 8.28
C VAL A 94 -39.46 27.12 9.51
N GLU A 95 -40.24 28.05 10.07
CA GLU A 95 -41.08 27.77 11.24
C GLU A 95 -42.10 26.67 10.95
N GLN A 96 -42.85 26.80 9.85
CA GLN A 96 -43.90 25.85 9.45
C GLN A 96 -43.38 24.41 9.39
N LEU A 97 -42.24 24.20 8.73
CA LEU A 97 -41.68 22.85 8.57
C LEU A 97 -41.06 22.35 9.87
N MET A 98 -40.26 23.17 10.54
CA MET A 98 -39.51 22.71 11.71
C MET A 98 -40.41 22.49 12.93
N SER A 99 -41.58 23.13 13.00
CA SER A 99 -42.62 22.83 14.00
C SER A 99 -43.32 21.49 13.74
N GLN A 100 -43.50 21.10 12.47
CA GLN A 100 -44.11 19.80 12.11
C GLN A 100 -43.14 18.63 12.32
N TYR A 101 -41.85 18.82 12.02
CA TYR A 101 -40.86 17.75 12.06
C TYR A 101 -39.83 17.97 13.18
N THR A 102 -40.14 17.45 14.36
CA THR A 102 -39.35 17.67 15.61
C THR A 102 -38.03 16.91 15.67
N ASN A 103 -37.83 15.91 14.81
CA ASN A 103 -36.63 15.07 14.76
C ASN A 103 -35.58 15.50 13.71
N LYS A 104 -35.84 16.56 12.94
CA LYS A 104 -34.94 17.00 11.85
C LYS A 104 -33.98 18.10 12.29
N THR A 105 -32.79 18.16 11.69
CA THR A 105 -31.86 19.29 11.83
C THR A 105 -31.92 20.19 10.59
N PHE A 106 -31.49 21.45 10.71
CA PHE A 106 -31.56 22.37 9.56
C PHE A 106 -30.42 23.38 9.49
N SER A 107 -30.21 23.94 8.31
CA SER A 107 -29.26 25.03 8.05
C SER A 107 -29.93 26.16 7.30
N LEU A 108 -29.47 27.39 7.55
CA LEU A 108 -30.00 28.61 6.93
C LEU A 108 -28.95 29.24 6.01
N ILE A 109 -29.37 29.58 4.80
CA ILE A 109 -28.56 30.32 3.83
C ILE A 109 -29.36 31.55 3.42
N GLU A 110 -28.82 32.74 3.71
CA GLU A 110 -29.42 33.99 3.31
C GLU A 110 -28.43 34.80 2.47
N TYR A 111 -28.78 35.09 1.21
CA TYR A 111 -27.91 35.77 0.25
C TYR A 111 -27.81 37.26 0.50
N ASN A 112 -28.77 37.83 1.21
CA ASN A 112 -28.84 39.27 1.40
C ASN A 112 -28.85 39.61 2.91
N PRO A 113 -27.76 40.20 3.41
CA PRO A 113 -27.65 40.57 4.82
C PRO A 113 -28.72 41.58 5.30
N PHE A 114 -29.25 42.45 4.43
CA PHE A 114 -30.35 43.36 4.76
C PHE A 114 -31.65 42.60 5.02
N VAL A 115 -31.94 41.57 4.21
CA VAL A 115 -33.08 40.68 4.42
C VAL A 115 -32.95 39.93 5.75
N PHE A 116 -31.74 39.42 6.06
CA PHE A 116 -31.49 38.77 7.34
C PHE A 116 -31.63 39.72 8.53
N LEU A 117 -31.25 40.99 8.39
CA LEU A 117 -31.48 41.98 9.43
C LEU A 117 -32.99 42.17 9.67
N ARG A 118 -33.78 42.32 8.60
CA ARG A 118 -35.23 42.46 8.69
C ARG A 118 -35.93 41.22 9.23
N PHE A 119 -35.41 40.02 8.96
CA PHE A 119 -35.85 38.78 9.60
C PHE A 119 -35.82 38.88 11.13
N LEU A 120 -34.71 39.36 11.69
CA LEU A 120 -34.54 39.52 13.14
C LEU A 120 -35.43 40.62 13.73
N GLU A 121 -35.84 41.61 12.94
CA GLU A 121 -36.71 42.72 13.37
C GLU A 121 -38.21 42.42 13.24
N SER A 122 -38.57 41.51 12.34
CA SER A 122 -39.94 41.37 11.82
C SER A 122 -40.97 40.90 12.84
N ARG A 123 -40.67 39.84 13.59
CA ARG A 123 -41.63 39.15 14.45
C ARG A 123 -40.94 38.34 15.54
N SER A 124 -41.73 37.77 16.45
CA SER A 124 -41.20 36.73 17.35
C SER A 124 -40.81 35.49 16.53
N LEU A 125 -39.61 34.98 16.80
CA LEU A 125 -39.09 33.75 16.20
C LEU A 125 -39.14 32.57 17.16
N ASP A 126 -39.82 32.69 18.32
CA ASP A 126 -39.84 31.69 19.41
C ASP A 126 -40.10 30.25 18.94
N ASN A 127 -40.98 30.10 17.95
CA ASN A 127 -41.39 28.82 17.41
C ASN A 127 -40.36 28.17 16.47
N ILE A 128 -39.31 28.91 16.07
CA ILE A 128 -38.17 28.33 15.34
C ILE A 128 -37.22 27.66 16.34
N PRO A 129 -36.93 26.36 16.18
CA PRO A 129 -36.12 25.57 17.11
C PRO A 129 -34.62 25.73 16.81
N PHE A 130 -34.06 26.91 17.08
CA PHE A 130 -32.66 27.25 16.72
C PHE A 130 -31.61 26.34 17.37
N GLU A 131 -31.93 25.62 18.44
CA GLU A 131 -31.08 24.57 19.02
C GLU A 131 -30.80 23.41 18.05
N ARG A 132 -31.67 23.21 17.05
CA ARG A 132 -31.50 22.22 15.97
C ARG A 132 -30.87 22.80 14.70
N MET A 133 -30.46 24.07 14.72
CA MET A 133 -29.77 24.71 13.60
C MET A 133 -28.29 24.32 13.58
N SER A 134 -27.85 23.67 12.50
CA SER A 134 -26.48 23.21 12.32
C SER A 134 -25.56 24.28 11.75
N PHE A 135 -26.01 25.06 10.77
CA PHE A 135 -25.19 26.08 10.10
C PHE A 135 -26.01 27.32 9.69
N LEU A 136 -25.34 28.47 9.63
CA LEU A 136 -25.88 29.76 9.14
C LEU A 136 -24.86 30.38 8.19
N TYR A 137 -25.30 30.72 6.97
CA TYR A 137 -24.51 31.48 6.00
C TYR A 137 -25.10 32.87 5.77
N LEU A 138 -24.21 33.86 5.81
CA LEU A 138 -24.42 35.21 5.31
C LEU A 138 -23.17 35.61 4.50
N PRO A 139 -23.31 36.35 3.38
CA PRO A 139 -22.15 36.84 2.62
C PRO A 139 -21.25 37.70 3.49
N ASN A 140 -19.97 37.34 3.60
CA ASN A 140 -18.95 38.14 4.26
C ASN A 140 -17.57 37.94 3.58
N GLU A 141 -16.57 38.72 4.01
CA GLU A 141 -15.22 38.66 3.43
C GLU A 141 -14.42 37.41 3.85
N GLU A 142 -14.78 36.77 4.97
CA GLU A 142 -14.01 35.66 5.56
C GLU A 142 -14.42 34.28 5.01
N ILE A 143 -15.69 34.08 4.69
CA ILE A 143 -16.28 32.78 4.32
C ILE A 143 -17.05 32.94 3.02
N THR A 144 -16.47 32.42 1.93
CA THR A 144 -17.16 32.36 0.63
C THR A 144 -18.27 31.31 0.64
N ILE A 145 -19.28 31.51 -0.20
CA ILE A 145 -20.36 30.53 -0.39
C ILE A 145 -19.82 29.15 -0.83
N ASN A 146 -18.72 29.13 -1.60
CA ASN A 146 -18.07 27.91 -2.04
C ASN A 146 -17.49 27.11 -0.86
N THR A 147 -16.71 27.78 0.00
CA THR A 147 -16.15 27.17 1.21
C THR A 147 -17.26 26.67 2.14
N PHE A 148 -18.34 27.45 2.30
CA PHE A 148 -19.48 27.08 3.14
C PHE A 148 -20.21 25.83 2.61
N ILE A 149 -20.54 25.78 1.32
CA ILE A 149 -21.23 24.64 0.71
C ILE A 149 -20.37 23.37 0.80
N LYS A 150 -19.07 23.46 0.46
CA LYS A 150 -18.13 22.33 0.60
C LYS A 150 -18.13 21.79 2.04
N THR A 151 -18.18 22.67 3.04
CA THR A 151 -18.24 22.30 4.46
C THR A 151 -19.55 21.59 4.81
N ILE A 152 -20.71 22.14 4.41
CA ILE A 152 -22.02 21.51 4.67
C ILE A 152 -22.09 20.13 4.01
N VAL A 153 -21.74 20.02 2.72
CA VAL A 153 -21.79 18.75 2.00
C VAL A 153 -20.85 17.73 2.64
N GLY A 154 -19.69 18.14 3.14
CA GLY A 154 -18.77 17.26 3.85
C GLY A 154 -19.32 16.72 5.18
N ILE A 155 -20.19 17.48 5.86
CA ILE A 155 -20.74 17.11 7.17
C ILE A 155 -22.09 16.38 7.05
N VAL A 156 -22.96 16.85 6.15
CA VAL A 156 -24.34 16.38 5.99
C VAL A 156 -24.47 15.32 4.89
N GLY A 157 -23.55 15.30 3.92
CA GLY A 157 -23.53 14.32 2.83
C GLY A 157 -24.69 14.48 1.84
N LYS A 158 -25.12 13.36 1.23
CA LYS A 158 -26.23 13.30 0.26
C LYS A 158 -27.62 13.38 0.90
N GLU A 159 -27.70 13.43 2.22
CA GLU A 159 -28.93 13.21 3.00
C GLU A 159 -29.60 14.52 3.42
N SER A 160 -29.45 15.56 2.59
CA SER A 160 -30.10 16.86 2.77
C SER A 160 -31.15 17.15 1.71
N LEU A 161 -32.26 17.73 2.16
CA LEU A 161 -33.27 18.33 1.29
C LEU A 161 -33.02 19.84 1.21
N ILE A 162 -32.95 20.38 0.00
CA ILE A 162 -32.91 21.83 -0.22
C ILE A 162 -34.33 22.33 -0.42
N ILE A 163 -34.72 23.34 0.35
CA ILE A 163 -35.98 24.06 0.20
C ILE A 163 -35.65 25.51 -0.12
N THR A 164 -36.03 25.95 -1.31
CA THR A 164 -35.79 27.32 -1.79
C THR A 164 -37.10 28.08 -1.78
N LEU A 165 -37.13 29.25 -1.15
CA LEU A 165 -38.32 30.08 -1.16
C LEU A 165 -38.60 30.57 -2.60
N PRO A 166 -39.82 30.43 -3.15
CA PRO A 166 -40.08 30.74 -4.57
C PRO A 166 -39.70 32.17 -4.99
N SER A 167 -39.83 33.15 -4.10
CA SER A 167 -39.43 34.54 -4.37
C SER A 167 -37.93 34.69 -4.64
N TYR A 168 -37.08 33.83 -4.07
CA TYR A 168 -35.63 33.87 -4.25
C TYR A 168 -35.20 33.45 -5.65
N THR A 169 -35.91 32.49 -6.26
CA THR A 169 -35.65 32.08 -7.66
C THR A 169 -35.85 33.23 -8.66
N ARG A 170 -36.61 34.27 -8.27
CA ARG A 170 -36.85 35.48 -9.08
C ARG A 170 -35.97 36.66 -8.68
N LEU A 171 -35.83 36.90 -7.37
CA LEU A 171 -35.15 38.10 -6.83
C LEU A 171 -33.63 37.94 -6.73
N PHE A 172 -33.17 36.71 -6.49
CA PHE A 172 -31.77 36.34 -6.27
C PHE A 172 -31.40 35.19 -7.22
N LYS A 173 -31.76 35.35 -8.50
CA LYS A 173 -31.67 34.30 -9.51
C LYS A 173 -30.23 33.82 -9.70
N ASP A 174 -29.28 34.76 -9.78
CA ASP A 174 -27.88 34.45 -10.06
C ASP A 174 -27.22 33.79 -8.85
N GLU A 175 -27.48 34.29 -7.64
CA GLU A 175 -27.00 33.72 -6.38
C GLU A 175 -27.56 32.31 -6.16
N THR A 176 -28.84 32.11 -6.46
CA THR A 176 -29.49 30.80 -6.38
C THR A 176 -28.88 29.82 -7.39
N ALA A 177 -28.63 30.26 -8.63
CA ALA A 177 -27.99 29.43 -9.66
C ALA A 177 -26.56 29.03 -9.26
N ILE A 178 -25.76 29.98 -8.78
CA ILE A 178 -24.40 29.76 -8.27
C ILE A 178 -24.43 28.75 -7.12
N PHE A 179 -25.36 28.89 -6.18
CA PHE A 179 -25.52 27.93 -5.07
C PHE A 179 -25.76 26.50 -5.57
N TYR A 180 -26.72 26.30 -6.50
CA TYR A 180 -27.03 24.96 -7.01
C TYR A 180 -25.88 24.35 -7.81
N GLU A 181 -25.14 25.16 -8.57
CA GLU A 181 -23.96 24.72 -9.31
C GLU A 181 -22.86 24.21 -8.35
N ILE A 182 -22.50 25.03 -7.36
CA ILE A 182 -21.49 24.68 -6.36
C ILE A 182 -21.92 23.46 -5.55
N TYR A 183 -23.19 23.39 -5.14
CA TYR A 183 -23.72 22.26 -4.37
C TYR A 183 -23.69 20.96 -5.16
N LYS A 184 -24.06 21.00 -6.45
CA LYS A 184 -23.98 19.84 -7.34
C LYS A 184 -22.55 19.37 -7.52
N ASP A 185 -21.61 20.29 -7.75
CA ASP A 185 -20.19 19.98 -7.88
C ASP A 185 -19.63 19.37 -6.58
N ALA A 186 -19.96 19.96 -5.42
CA ALA A 186 -19.57 19.45 -4.11
C ALA A 186 -20.12 18.04 -3.85
N LEU A 187 -21.38 17.76 -4.21
CA LEU A 187 -21.96 16.41 -4.09
C LEU A 187 -21.28 15.39 -4.99
N GLN A 188 -20.96 15.77 -6.23
CA GLN A 188 -20.27 14.90 -7.17
C GLN A 188 -18.85 14.57 -6.69
N LEU A 189 -18.13 15.57 -6.17
CA LEU A 189 -16.80 15.40 -5.56
C LEU A 189 -16.87 14.52 -4.31
N ALA A 190 -17.81 14.75 -3.40
CA ALA A 190 -18.00 13.94 -2.19
C ALA A 190 -18.31 12.47 -2.53
N SER A 191 -19.14 12.24 -3.55
CA SER A 191 -19.45 10.88 -4.06
C SER A 191 -18.20 10.18 -4.57
N SER A 192 -17.43 10.88 -5.41
CA SER A 192 -16.21 10.36 -6.01
C SER A 192 -15.14 10.09 -4.95
N SER A 193 -15.06 10.93 -3.92
CA SER A 193 -14.17 10.76 -2.77
C SER A 193 -14.53 9.53 -1.94
N ILE A 194 -15.81 9.25 -1.68
CA ILE A 194 -16.23 8.02 -0.98
C ILE A 194 -15.85 6.77 -1.79
N THR A 195 -16.09 6.78 -3.11
CA THR A 195 -15.67 5.68 -4.00
C THR A 195 -14.15 5.52 -4.02
N ALA A 196 -13.39 6.63 -4.06
CA ALA A 196 -11.94 6.60 -4.01
C ALA A 196 -11.41 6.09 -2.67
N LYS A 197 -11.98 6.51 -1.53
CA LYS A 197 -11.63 6.02 -0.19
C LYS A 197 -11.88 4.52 -0.06
N ALA A 198 -13.04 4.05 -0.53
CA ALA A 198 -13.37 2.62 -0.57
C ALA A 198 -12.39 1.83 -1.47
N ALA A 199 -11.96 2.42 -2.59
CA ALA A 199 -11.07 1.76 -3.54
C ALA A 199 -9.58 1.79 -3.15
N PHE A 200 -9.12 2.87 -2.50
CA PHE A 200 -7.69 3.15 -2.30
C PHE A 200 -7.24 3.28 -0.84
N GLY A 201 -8.14 3.35 0.14
CA GLY A 201 -7.77 3.51 1.56
C GLY A 201 -6.78 2.46 2.06
N LYS A 202 -7.01 1.19 1.70
CA LYS A 202 -6.08 0.09 1.94
C LYS A 202 -4.71 0.29 1.29
N ARG A 203 -4.69 0.77 0.04
CA ARG A 203 -3.45 0.97 -0.73
C ARG A 203 -2.60 2.08 -0.14
N TRP A 204 -3.20 3.18 0.31
CA TRP A 204 -2.46 4.27 0.97
C TRP A 204 -1.78 3.78 2.26
N ILE A 205 -2.51 3.07 3.12
CA ILE A 205 -1.94 2.47 4.35
C ILE A 205 -0.80 1.52 4.00
N LEU A 206 -0.98 0.65 3.00
CA LEU A 206 0.05 -0.30 2.59
C LEU A 206 1.30 0.40 2.03
N ASN A 207 1.13 1.41 1.18
CA ASN A 207 2.22 2.19 0.62
C ASN A 207 3.05 2.87 1.72
N SER A 208 2.39 3.60 2.60
CA SER A 208 3.06 4.26 3.72
C SER A 208 3.79 3.26 4.62
N LEU A 209 3.17 2.12 4.93
CA LEU A 209 3.78 1.05 5.73
C LEU A 209 5.03 0.48 5.06
N MET A 210 4.97 0.17 3.77
CA MET A 210 6.07 -0.46 3.05
C MET A 210 7.21 0.51 2.73
N ASN A 211 6.91 1.80 2.54
CA ASN A 211 7.90 2.85 2.33
C ASN A 211 8.60 3.29 3.62
N LEU A 212 7.96 3.12 4.79
CA LEU A 212 8.45 3.65 6.07
C LEU A 212 9.92 3.27 6.41
N PRO A 213 10.41 2.03 6.21
CA PRO A 213 11.82 1.73 6.44
C PRO A 213 12.77 2.61 5.63
N THR A 214 12.42 2.93 4.38
CA THR A 214 13.19 3.85 3.53
C THR A 214 13.01 5.30 3.99
N THR A 215 11.80 5.71 4.35
CA THR A 215 11.52 7.04 4.92
C THR A 215 12.39 7.34 6.13
N LEU A 216 12.58 6.37 7.04
CA LEU A 216 13.35 6.53 8.28
C LEU A 216 14.87 6.64 8.10
N ILE A 217 15.41 6.25 6.95
CA ILE A 217 16.85 6.30 6.64
C ILE A 217 17.20 7.31 5.55
N THR A 218 16.19 7.96 4.97
CA THR A 218 16.36 9.01 3.95
C THR A 218 16.04 10.36 4.56
N PRO A 219 16.78 11.42 4.23
CA PRO A 219 16.51 12.75 4.77
C PRO A 219 15.17 13.28 4.24
N ASN A 220 14.54 14.14 5.04
CA ASN A 220 13.44 14.95 4.53
C ASN A 220 13.99 16.01 3.56
N ILE A 221 13.31 16.27 2.44
CA ILE A 221 13.80 17.29 1.48
C ILE A 221 13.92 18.69 2.11
N LYS A 222 13.16 18.97 3.19
CA LYS A 222 13.27 20.21 3.98
C LYS A 222 14.70 20.46 4.48
N GLU A 223 15.47 19.42 4.77
CA GLU A 223 16.88 19.55 5.19
C GLU A 223 17.78 20.13 4.09
N LYS A 224 17.34 20.07 2.83
CA LYS A 224 18.06 20.61 1.67
C LYS A 224 17.60 22.02 1.28
N LYS A 225 16.76 22.67 2.09
CA LYS A 225 16.24 24.02 1.83
C LYS A 225 17.30 25.05 1.47
N SER A 226 18.47 25.03 2.10
CA SER A 226 19.56 25.97 1.82
C SER A 226 20.06 25.92 0.36
N PHE A 227 19.93 24.78 -0.31
CA PHE A 227 20.33 24.63 -1.71
C PHE A 227 19.33 25.26 -2.69
N PHE A 228 18.07 25.46 -2.29
CA PHE A 228 16.97 25.89 -3.16
C PHE A 228 16.41 27.27 -2.81
N LYS A 229 16.54 27.69 -1.54
CA LYS A 229 16.03 28.97 -1.05
C LYS A 229 16.55 30.13 -1.89
N GLY A 230 15.63 30.97 -2.37
CA GLY A 230 15.95 32.14 -3.18
C GLY A 230 16.40 31.85 -4.62
N LYS A 231 16.33 30.59 -5.09
CA LYS A 231 16.73 30.20 -6.45
C LYS A 231 15.53 29.82 -7.32
N PRO A 232 15.65 29.89 -8.66
CA PRO A 232 14.62 29.41 -9.58
C PRO A 232 14.59 27.89 -9.68
N ILE A 233 13.38 27.32 -9.76
CA ILE A 233 13.14 25.91 -10.07
C ILE A 233 12.20 25.79 -11.26
N ILE A 234 12.55 24.90 -12.19
CA ILE A 234 11.71 24.46 -13.30
C ILE A 234 11.06 23.13 -12.91
N ILE A 235 9.74 23.07 -13.03
CA ILE A 235 8.95 21.84 -12.89
C ILE A 235 8.54 21.43 -14.30
N ALA A 236 9.15 20.35 -14.80
CA ALA A 236 8.89 19.81 -16.12
C ALA A 236 7.86 18.69 -16.06
N SER A 237 6.74 18.88 -16.76
CA SER A 237 5.62 17.95 -16.88
C SER A 237 5.55 17.31 -18.27
N ALA A 238 4.87 16.16 -18.37
CA ALA A 238 4.90 15.32 -19.57
C ALA A 238 3.96 15.77 -20.71
N GLY A 239 3.36 16.96 -20.63
CA GLY A 239 2.42 17.44 -21.62
C GLY A 239 3.07 17.68 -22.99
N PRO A 240 2.29 17.66 -24.08
CA PRO A 240 2.79 17.69 -25.45
C PRO A 240 3.71 18.88 -25.77
N SER A 241 3.49 20.03 -25.13
CA SER A 241 4.28 21.24 -25.35
C SER A 241 5.67 21.20 -24.71
N LEU A 242 6.01 20.18 -23.91
CA LEU A 242 7.38 20.04 -23.38
C LEU A 242 8.41 19.97 -24.51
N THR A 243 8.03 19.35 -25.64
CA THR A 243 8.87 19.22 -26.85
C THR A 243 9.33 20.59 -27.37
N ASP A 244 8.47 21.63 -27.23
CA ASP A 244 8.75 22.98 -27.72
C ASP A 244 9.83 23.71 -26.88
N ASP A 245 10.07 23.23 -25.65
CA ASP A 245 10.98 23.84 -24.69
C ASP A 245 12.30 23.03 -24.54
N ILE A 246 12.48 21.90 -25.22
CA ILE A 246 13.63 20.98 -25.01
C ILE A 246 14.99 21.67 -25.18
N GLU A 247 15.20 22.43 -26.27
CA GLU A 247 16.49 23.11 -26.51
C GLU A 247 16.77 24.19 -25.45
N HIS A 248 15.73 24.89 -24.99
CA HIS A 248 15.84 25.87 -23.91
C HIS A 248 16.16 25.19 -22.57
N LEU A 249 15.54 24.05 -22.27
CA LEU A 249 15.83 23.27 -21.07
C LEU A 249 17.25 22.71 -21.07
N LYS A 250 17.74 22.28 -22.24
CA LYS A 250 19.12 21.84 -22.43
C LYS A 250 20.10 22.98 -22.14
N TYR A 251 19.87 24.16 -22.72
CA TYR A 251 20.67 25.35 -22.45
C TYR A 251 20.67 25.72 -20.95
N ILE A 252 19.51 25.74 -20.30
CA ILE A 252 19.39 26.03 -18.86
C ILE A 252 20.17 25.00 -18.03
N LYS A 253 20.11 23.72 -18.40
CA LYS A 253 20.79 22.64 -17.70
C LYS A 253 22.31 22.75 -17.82
N GLU A 254 22.82 22.96 -19.03
CA GLU A 254 24.25 23.08 -19.32
C GLU A 254 24.88 24.29 -18.61
N ASN A 255 24.15 25.39 -18.51
CA ASN A 255 24.60 26.62 -17.85
C ASN A 255 24.26 26.67 -16.34
N GLY A 256 23.49 25.71 -15.82
CA GLY A 256 23.11 25.64 -14.40
C GLY A 256 22.27 26.83 -13.92
N LEU A 257 21.38 27.36 -14.77
CA LEU A 257 20.63 28.60 -14.52
C LEU A 257 19.39 28.41 -13.64
N ALA A 258 18.87 27.19 -13.56
CA ALA A 258 17.77 26.80 -12.68
C ALA A 258 17.82 25.29 -12.41
N TYR A 259 17.33 24.85 -11.26
CA TYR A 259 17.16 23.42 -11.00
C TYR A 259 16.00 22.88 -11.84
N ILE A 260 16.19 21.72 -12.48
CA ILE A 260 15.14 21.07 -13.29
C ILE A 260 14.61 19.84 -12.56
N PHE A 261 13.37 19.93 -12.08
CA PHE A 261 12.64 18.83 -11.45
C PHE A 261 11.68 18.21 -12.46
N ALA A 262 11.87 16.93 -12.79
CA ALA A 262 10.96 16.21 -13.68
C ALA A 262 9.86 15.52 -12.85
N VAL A 263 8.60 15.72 -13.23
CA VAL A 263 7.46 15.08 -12.56
C VAL A 263 6.86 14.00 -13.45
N GLY A 264 6.59 12.82 -12.87
CA GLY A 264 5.99 11.70 -13.59
C GLY A 264 6.73 11.35 -14.88
N SER A 265 6.00 11.13 -15.97
CA SER A 265 6.55 10.72 -17.27
C SER A 265 7.47 11.73 -17.96
N ALA A 266 7.61 12.96 -17.43
CA ALA A 266 8.50 13.97 -18.01
C ALA A 266 9.96 13.52 -18.00
N ASN A 267 10.35 12.68 -17.02
CA ASN A 267 11.69 12.12 -16.96
C ASN A 267 12.08 11.40 -18.27
N LYS A 268 11.16 10.67 -18.90
CA LYS A 268 11.43 9.95 -20.17
C LYS A 268 11.72 10.90 -21.32
N ALA A 269 10.94 11.98 -21.44
CA ALA A 269 11.13 12.99 -22.47
C ALA A 269 12.46 13.74 -22.30
N LEU A 270 12.83 14.09 -21.06
CA LEU A 270 14.11 14.74 -20.79
C LEU A 270 15.29 13.79 -21.07
N LEU A 271 15.23 12.55 -20.57
CA LEU A 271 16.32 11.58 -20.72
C LEU A 271 16.54 11.15 -22.18
N SER A 272 15.48 11.03 -22.98
CA SER A 272 15.58 10.73 -24.41
C SER A 272 16.22 11.87 -25.22
N ASN A 273 16.18 13.10 -24.72
CA ASN A 273 16.85 14.26 -25.28
C ASN A 273 18.18 14.59 -24.57
N ASN A 274 18.76 13.63 -23.84
CA ASN A 274 20.02 13.76 -23.10
C ASN A 274 20.04 14.85 -22.02
N ILE A 275 18.87 15.22 -21.47
CA ILE A 275 18.75 16.13 -20.34
C ILE A 275 18.58 15.30 -19.06
N VAL A 276 19.60 15.31 -18.19
CA VAL A 276 19.51 14.64 -16.88
C VAL A 276 18.89 15.61 -15.87
N PRO A 277 17.67 15.35 -15.36
CA PRO A 277 17.05 16.25 -14.40
C PRO A 277 17.84 16.31 -13.08
N ASP A 278 17.74 17.42 -12.36
CA ASP A 278 18.37 17.60 -11.04
C ASP A 278 17.67 16.78 -9.96
N ALA A 279 16.37 16.51 -10.14
CA ALA A 279 15.61 15.55 -9.36
C ALA A 279 14.44 15.01 -10.18
N VAL A 280 13.96 13.81 -9.83
CA VAL A 280 12.64 13.32 -10.22
C VAL A 280 11.71 13.33 -9.02
N ILE A 281 10.44 13.66 -9.23
CA ILE A 281 9.43 13.68 -8.16
C ILE A 281 8.36 12.64 -8.45
N THR A 282 8.07 11.81 -7.45
CA THR A 282 7.07 10.73 -7.54
C THR A 282 6.06 10.79 -6.39
N TYR A 283 4.80 10.54 -6.71
CA TYR A 283 3.68 10.65 -5.76
C TYR A 283 2.56 9.62 -5.99
N ASP A 284 2.35 9.16 -7.22
CA ASP A 284 1.22 8.29 -7.58
C ASP A 284 1.19 7.00 -6.72
N PRO A 285 0.08 6.71 -6.00
CA PRO A 285 -0.03 5.55 -5.11
C PRO A 285 -0.15 4.21 -5.86
N GLN A 286 -0.38 4.21 -7.18
CA GLN A 286 -0.66 2.99 -7.94
C GLN A 286 0.59 2.09 -8.11
N PRO A 287 0.42 0.75 -8.17
CA PRO A 287 1.54 -0.19 -8.35
C PRO A 287 2.30 0.02 -9.65
N ASN A 288 1.60 0.43 -10.71
CA ASN A 288 2.18 0.62 -12.04
C ASN A 288 3.03 1.90 -12.14
N ASN A 289 3.08 2.76 -11.12
CA ASN A 289 3.92 3.95 -11.08
C ASN A 289 5.41 3.63 -11.29
N VAL A 290 5.87 2.44 -10.88
CA VAL A 290 7.24 1.97 -11.14
C VAL A 290 7.61 1.98 -12.64
N ASN A 291 6.63 1.81 -13.53
CA ASN A 291 6.84 1.81 -14.99
C ASN A 291 7.20 3.20 -15.55
N VAL A 292 6.88 4.28 -14.82
CA VAL A 292 7.29 5.64 -15.16
C VAL A 292 8.82 5.77 -15.14
N TYR A 293 9.48 4.99 -14.27
CA TYR A 293 10.92 5.07 -14.00
C TYR A 293 11.70 3.84 -14.50
N LYS A 294 11.04 2.90 -15.18
CA LYS A 294 11.63 1.62 -15.60
C LYS A 294 12.89 1.77 -16.44
N GLU A 295 12.91 2.69 -17.40
CA GLU A 295 14.10 2.94 -18.26
C GLU A 295 15.29 3.44 -17.43
N MET A 296 15.04 4.35 -16.49
CA MET A 296 16.07 4.85 -15.57
C MET A 296 16.62 3.73 -14.66
N ILE A 297 15.74 2.89 -14.12
CA ILE A 297 16.10 1.75 -13.26
C ILE A 297 16.88 0.69 -14.06
N SER A 298 16.39 0.28 -15.24
CA SER A 298 17.03 -0.74 -16.07
C SER A 298 18.38 -0.31 -16.64
N ALA A 299 18.59 1.00 -16.83
CA ALA A 299 19.87 1.56 -17.25
C ALA A 299 20.87 1.77 -16.09
N GLY A 300 20.52 1.40 -14.85
CA GLY A 300 21.38 1.56 -13.68
C GLY A 300 21.73 3.02 -13.37
N ARG A 301 20.83 3.97 -13.66
CA ARG A 301 21.07 5.40 -13.44
C ARG A 301 20.84 5.78 -11.97
N ASP A 302 21.73 5.29 -11.11
CA ASP A 302 21.65 5.44 -9.65
C ASP A 302 22.20 6.77 -9.13
N ASN A 303 22.41 7.76 -9.99
CA ASN A 303 22.94 9.07 -9.64
C ASN A 303 21.87 10.19 -9.63
N ILE A 304 20.65 9.92 -10.08
CA ILE A 304 19.58 10.93 -10.12
C ILE A 304 18.86 10.97 -8.76
N PRO A 305 18.67 12.12 -8.11
CA PRO A 305 17.91 12.18 -6.87
C PRO A 305 16.41 11.97 -7.12
N MET A 306 15.76 11.15 -6.29
CA MET A 306 14.30 10.97 -6.29
C MET A 306 13.69 11.59 -5.03
N ILE A 307 12.78 12.54 -5.21
CA ILE A 307 11.94 13.06 -4.14
C ILE A 307 10.61 12.30 -4.17
N PHE A 308 10.23 11.66 -3.07
CA PHE A 308 9.04 10.82 -3.04
C PHE A 308 8.09 11.23 -1.91
N GLY A 309 6.78 11.24 -2.23
CA GLY A 309 5.74 11.26 -1.20
C GLY A 309 5.70 9.92 -0.47
N THR A 310 5.60 9.94 0.86
CA THR A 310 5.63 8.71 1.67
C THR A 310 4.51 7.70 1.33
N SER A 311 3.39 8.15 0.76
CA SER A 311 2.26 7.33 0.32
C SER A 311 2.31 6.86 -1.15
N VAL A 312 3.42 7.13 -1.88
CA VAL A 312 3.65 6.66 -3.27
C VAL A 312 3.63 5.13 -3.37
N GLY A 313 3.29 4.58 -4.54
CA GLY A 313 3.36 3.14 -4.80
C GLY A 313 4.73 2.56 -4.42
N TYR A 314 4.75 1.70 -3.39
CA TYR A 314 5.99 1.25 -2.73
C TYR A 314 6.95 0.50 -3.66
N GLU A 315 6.43 -0.11 -4.72
CA GLU A 315 7.20 -0.81 -5.75
C GLU A 315 8.21 0.15 -6.42
N THR A 316 7.87 1.44 -6.51
CA THR A 316 8.80 2.46 -7.05
C THR A 316 10.03 2.62 -6.16
N ILE A 317 9.81 2.66 -4.84
CA ILE A 317 10.86 2.90 -3.84
C ILE A 317 11.72 1.65 -3.63
N GLU A 318 11.13 0.46 -3.68
CA GLU A 318 11.86 -0.81 -3.58
C GLU A 318 12.86 -1.02 -4.74
N ASN A 319 12.44 -0.64 -5.96
CA ASN A 319 13.22 -0.87 -7.18
C ASN A 319 14.26 0.23 -7.46
N TYR A 320 14.02 1.48 -7.04
CA TYR A 320 14.96 2.57 -7.29
C TYR A 320 16.18 2.54 -6.34
N LYS A 321 17.41 2.56 -6.86
CA LYS A 321 18.63 2.48 -6.03
C LYS A 321 19.37 3.81 -5.83
N GLY A 322 19.08 4.83 -6.62
CA GLY A 322 19.68 6.17 -6.46
C GLY A 322 19.28 6.91 -5.17
N PRO A 323 19.85 8.12 -4.94
CA PRO A 323 19.56 8.97 -3.78
C PRO A 323 18.08 9.28 -3.64
N LYS A 324 17.56 9.30 -2.40
CA LYS A 324 16.15 9.51 -2.10
C LYS A 324 15.95 10.57 -1.03
N PHE A 325 14.89 11.34 -1.18
CA PHE A 325 14.43 12.35 -0.24
C PHE A 325 12.93 12.18 -0.04
N HIS A 326 12.46 12.16 1.20
CA HIS A 326 11.04 11.97 1.48
C HIS A 326 10.32 13.30 1.72
N VAL A 327 9.02 13.31 1.45
CA VAL A 327 8.05 14.28 1.96
C VAL A 327 6.86 13.55 2.55
N VAL A 328 6.47 13.91 3.78
CA VAL A 328 5.31 13.31 4.44
C VAL A 328 4.03 13.92 3.88
N THR A 329 3.15 13.08 3.38
CA THR A 329 1.90 13.48 2.71
C THR A 329 0.74 13.57 3.70
N SER A 330 -0.26 14.41 3.45
CA SER A 330 -1.43 14.57 4.35
C SER A 330 -2.28 13.31 4.55
N VAL A 331 -2.16 12.32 3.67
CA VAL A 331 -2.85 11.01 3.80
C VAL A 331 -2.05 9.98 4.59
N ASP A 332 -0.80 10.28 4.98
CA ASP A 332 0.09 9.35 5.65
C ASP A 332 0.13 9.56 7.17
N THR A 333 -0.74 8.85 7.88
CA THR A 333 -0.76 8.82 9.35
C THR A 333 0.34 7.93 9.95
N ILE A 334 0.85 6.96 9.19
CA ILE A 334 1.81 5.95 9.66
C ILE A 334 3.18 6.60 9.87
N SER A 335 3.69 7.31 8.86
CA SER A 335 5.00 7.97 8.98
C SER A 335 4.98 9.01 10.10
N ASN A 336 3.89 9.76 10.28
CA ASN A 336 3.75 10.71 11.39
C ASN A 336 3.95 10.06 12.76
N PHE A 337 3.30 8.91 13.01
CA PHE A 337 3.43 8.20 14.27
C PHE A 337 4.88 7.75 14.55
N TYR A 338 5.56 7.20 13.54
CA TYR A 338 6.92 6.67 13.69
C TYR A 338 8.01 7.75 13.70
N LEU A 339 7.78 8.88 13.04
CA LEU A 339 8.66 10.06 13.05
C LEU A 339 8.39 10.98 14.26
N GLU A 340 7.47 10.61 15.15
CA GLU A 340 7.04 11.42 16.31
C GLU A 340 6.52 12.82 15.94
N ARG A 341 5.85 12.91 14.78
CA ARG A 341 5.15 14.12 14.32
C ARG A 341 3.72 14.15 14.87
N ASN A 342 3.10 15.33 14.88
CA ASN A 342 1.67 15.44 15.19
C ASN A 342 0.86 14.67 14.14
N ALA A 343 -0.25 14.04 14.55
CA ALA A 343 -1.03 13.14 13.67
C ALA A 343 -1.49 13.80 12.35
N ASN A 344 -1.78 15.11 12.39
CA ASN A 344 -2.25 15.91 11.25
C ASN A 344 -1.15 16.75 10.60
N ASP A 345 0.11 16.54 10.98
CA ASP A 345 1.23 17.24 10.35
C ASP A 345 1.49 16.68 8.96
N SER A 346 1.86 17.52 8.01
CA SER A 346 2.24 17.10 6.67
C SER A 346 3.17 18.11 6.04
N ASP A 347 4.05 17.62 5.16
CA ASP A 347 4.91 18.48 4.35
C ASP A 347 4.17 18.98 3.11
N VAL A 348 3.30 18.14 2.55
CA VAL A 348 2.46 18.42 1.38
C VAL A 348 1.06 17.87 1.57
N SER A 349 0.07 18.61 1.06
CA SER A 349 -1.32 18.19 0.97
C SER A 349 -1.55 17.35 -0.28
N ASP A 350 -2.43 16.35 -0.17
CA ASP A 350 -2.85 15.52 -1.29
C ASP A 350 -3.37 16.36 -2.46
N ALA A 351 -3.07 15.92 -3.68
CA ALA A 351 -3.35 16.64 -4.91
C ALA A 351 -3.64 15.67 -6.06
N THR A 352 -4.48 16.10 -7.00
CA THR A 352 -4.82 15.29 -8.19
C THR A 352 -3.66 15.10 -9.17
N THR A 353 -2.53 15.80 -8.99
CA THR A 353 -1.35 15.69 -9.85
C THR A 353 -0.03 15.91 -9.09
N VAL A 354 0.99 15.13 -9.46
CA VAL A 354 2.37 15.25 -8.95
C VAL A 354 2.98 16.63 -9.22
N ALA A 355 2.55 17.33 -10.27
CA ALA A 355 3.04 18.67 -10.57
C ALA A 355 2.67 19.68 -9.46
N LEU A 356 1.48 19.57 -8.88
CA LEU A 356 1.07 20.42 -7.76
C LEU A 356 1.83 20.06 -6.49
N ILE A 357 2.12 18.77 -6.26
CA ILE A 357 3.01 18.33 -5.17
C ILE A 357 4.39 18.98 -5.32
N ALA A 358 4.95 19.02 -6.53
CA ALA A 358 6.22 19.68 -6.81
C ALA A 358 6.18 21.20 -6.52
N VAL A 359 5.06 21.87 -6.84
CA VAL A 359 4.85 23.29 -6.47
C VAL A 359 4.81 23.47 -4.96
N GLN A 360 4.10 22.62 -4.22
CA GLN A 360 4.06 22.66 -2.76
C GLN A 360 5.45 22.44 -2.14
N ILE A 361 6.24 21.52 -2.70
CA ILE A 361 7.63 21.28 -2.29
C ILE A 361 8.46 22.54 -2.50
N ALA A 362 8.42 23.11 -3.71
CA ALA A 362 9.14 24.33 -4.02
C ALA A 362 8.73 25.50 -3.11
N HIS A 363 7.43 25.61 -2.78
CA HIS A 363 6.90 26.63 -1.89
C HIS A 363 7.53 26.58 -0.49
N PHE A 364 7.51 25.43 0.20
CA PHE A 364 8.10 25.36 1.56
C PHE A 364 9.64 25.40 1.56
N LEU A 365 10.27 25.09 0.43
CA LEU A 365 11.71 25.29 0.21
C LEU A 365 12.08 26.77 0.00
N GLU A 366 11.11 27.69 -0.01
CA GLU A 366 11.31 29.15 -0.17
C GLU A 366 12.06 29.51 -1.46
N VAL A 367 11.71 28.84 -2.56
CA VAL A 367 12.27 29.18 -3.88
C VAL A 367 11.85 30.59 -4.30
N LYS A 368 12.68 31.26 -5.10
CA LYS A 368 12.39 32.62 -5.59
C LYS A 368 11.29 32.62 -6.65
N MET A 369 11.27 31.60 -7.50
CA MET A 369 10.38 31.52 -8.66
C MET A 369 10.21 30.06 -9.07
N ILE A 370 8.97 29.70 -9.40
CA ILE A 370 8.60 28.40 -9.97
C ILE A 370 8.24 28.59 -11.44
N ILE A 371 8.87 27.84 -12.34
CA ILE A 371 8.61 27.86 -13.78
C ILE A 371 7.98 26.51 -14.15
N LEU A 372 6.75 26.52 -14.64
CA LEU A 372 6.05 25.33 -15.13
C LEU A 372 6.27 25.19 -16.64
N THR A 373 6.78 24.05 -17.08
CA THR A 373 6.91 23.71 -18.52
C THR A 373 6.25 22.36 -18.81
N GLY A 374 5.67 22.21 -19.99
CA GLY A 374 4.94 21.00 -20.38
C GLY A 374 3.68 20.73 -19.54
N GLN A 375 3.15 21.74 -18.83
CA GLN A 375 1.96 21.63 -17.98
C GLN A 375 0.71 22.01 -18.80
N ASN A 376 0.39 21.22 -19.82
CA ASN A 376 -0.66 21.58 -20.78
C ASN A 376 -2.07 21.63 -20.19
N LEU A 377 -2.45 20.66 -19.34
CA LEU A 377 -3.80 20.52 -18.77
C LEU A 377 -4.94 20.57 -19.80
N ALA A 378 -4.62 20.28 -21.06
CA ALA A 378 -5.51 20.26 -22.22
C ALA A 378 -4.84 19.51 -23.38
N PHE A 379 -5.62 19.19 -24.41
CA PHE A 379 -5.15 18.48 -25.59
C PHE A 379 -4.51 19.44 -26.59
N LYS A 380 -3.29 19.14 -27.04
CA LYS A 380 -2.63 19.83 -28.16
C LYS A 380 -2.52 18.85 -29.32
N SER A 381 -3.06 19.21 -30.49
CA SER A 381 -3.04 18.37 -31.70
C SER A 381 -3.53 16.91 -31.48
N LYS A 382 -4.58 16.72 -30.68
CA LYS A 382 -5.11 15.39 -30.27
C LYS A 382 -4.10 14.49 -29.53
N ARG A 383 -3.14 15.05 -28.79
CA ARG A 383 -2.16 14.29 -27.99
C ARG A 383 -2.25 14.60 -26.50
N PHE A 384 -1.97 13.58 -25.68
CA PHE A 384 -1.87 13.66 -24.21
C PHE A 384 -0.46 13.94 -23.70
N TYR A 385 0.57 13.44 -24.40
CA TYR A 385 1.96 13.45 -23.93
C TYR A 385 2.94 13.98 -25.00
N ALA A 386 4.12 14.41 -24.55
CA ALA A 386 5.25 14.79 -25.41
C ALA A 386 5.79 13.62 -26.25
N GLN A 387 6.44 13.96 -27.37
CA GLN A 387 7.07 12.97 -28.25
C GLN A 387 8.18 12.21 -27.48
N GLY A 388 8.18 10.88 -27.57
CA GLY A 388 9.10 10.01 -26.82
C GLY A 388 8.53 9.40 -25.53
N VAL A 389 7.35 9.83 -25.07
CA VAL A 389 6.66 9.19 -23.93
C VAL A 389 5.79 8.03 -24.43
N GLN A 390 6.25 6.79 -24.25
CA GLN A 390 5.43 5.59 -24.46
C GLN A 390 4.87 5.06 -23.13
N TYR A 391 3.56 4.81 -23.08
CA TYR A 391 2.87 4.25 -21.91
C TYR A 391 2.19 2.92 -22.31
N GLY A 392 2.93 1.81 -22.23
CA GLY A 392 2.45 0.51 -22.71
C GLY A 392 2.18 0.51 -24.22
N ASN A 393 1.13 -0.17 -24.68
CA ASN A 393 0.74 -0.26 -26.10
C ASN A 393 -0.06 0.99 -26.61
N TRP A 394 -0.03 2.11 -25.89
CA TRP A 394 -0.76 3.33 -26.28
C TRP A 394 0.14 4.31 -27.03
N SER A 395 -0.33 4.79 -28.18
CA SER A 395 0.37 5.70 -29.10
C SER A 395 0.35 7.18 -28.70
N GLY A 396 -0.19 7.54 -27.52
CA GLY A 396 -0.23 8.93 -27.04
C GLY A 396 -1.27 9.85 -27.70
N GLU A 397 -2.12 9.31 -28.60
CA GLU A 397 -3.19 10.02 -29.32
C GLU A 397 -4.58 9.80 -28.68
N VAL A 398 -5.48 10.78 -28.82
CA VAL A 398 -6.88 10.74 -28.34
C VAL A 398 -7.66 9.65 -29.08
N ARG A 399 -8.32 8.75 -28.34
CA ARG A 399 -9.19 7.71 -28.93
C ARG A 399 -10.67 8.09 -28.78
N GLU A 400 -11.40 8.13 -29.89
CA GLU A 400 -12.82 8.53 -29.95
C GLU A 400 -13.77 7.62 -29.15
N ASP A 401 -13.38 6.37 -28.88
CA ASP A 401 -14.23 5.31 -28.29
C ASP A 401 -14.25 5.27 -26.75
N LYS A 402 -13.26 5.84 -26.05
CA LYS A 402 -13.16 5.79 -24.57
C LYS A 402 -13.46 7.10 -23.85
N GLU A 403 -13.37 8.23 -24.53
CA GLU A 403 -13.33 9.56 -23.88
C GLU A 403 -14.43 10.53 -24.38
N GLY A 404 -15.29 10.08 -25.30
CA GLY A 404 -16.31 10.90 -25.97
C GLY A 404 -17.41 11.50 -25.08
N SER A 405 -17.48 11.17 -23.78
CA SER A 405 -18.53 11.67 -22.87
C SER A 405 -18.09 12.73 -21.84
N ASN A 406 -16.80 13.10 -21.75
CA ASN A 406 -16.26 14.00 -20.70
C ASN A 406 -15.27 15.07 -21.20
N ILE A 407 -15.46 15.56 -22.44
CA ILE A 407 -14.62 16.63 -23.03
C ILE A 407 -15.33 17.99 -22.84
N ILE A 408 -14.59 18.97 -22.36
CA ILE A 408 -15.03 20.37 -22.21
C ILE A 408 -14.06 21.30 -22.95
N THR A 409 -14.45 22.57 -23.10
CA THR A 409 -13.60 23.61 -23.72
C THR A 409 -13.11 24.59 -22.66
N VAL A 410 -11.84 24.95 -22.71
CA VAL A 410 -11.19 25.99 -21.89
C VAL A 410 -10.38 26.92 -22.80
N GLN A 411 -9.91 28.05 -22.28
CA GLN A 411 -9.01 28.94 -23.02
C GLN A 411 -7.56 28.49 -22.88
N ASP A 412 -6.81 28.57 -23.98
CA ASP A 412 -5.35 28.45 -23.98
C ASP A 412 -4.68 29.78 -23.59
N VAL A 413 -3.37 29.73 -23.36
CA VAL A 413 -2.54 30.90 -23.02
C VAL A 413 -2.52 32.02 -24.07
N TYR A 414 -3.04 31.79 -25.27
CA TYR A 414 -3.17 32.77 -26.35
C TYR A 414 -4.62 33.28 -26.52
N GLY A 415 -5.57 32.80 -25.70
CA GLY A 415 -6.99 33.16 -25.75
C GLY A 415 -7.85 32.30 -26.68
N ASN A 416 -7.28 31.27 -27.32
CA ASN A 416 -8.02 30.38 -28.20
C ASN A 416 -8.78 29.30 -27.41
N PRO A 417 -9.95 28.83 -27.88
CA PRO A 417 -10.64 27.71 -27.28
C PRO A 417 -9.91 26.39 -27.58
N ILE A 418 -9.62 25.60 -26.52
CA ILE A 418 -8.99 24.29 -26.61
C ILE A 418 -9.78 23.24 -25.83
N GLN A 419 -9.69 21.99 -26.26
CA GLN A 419 -10.37 20.86 -25.60
C GLN A 419 -9.55 20.34 -24.42
N THR A 420 -10.24 20.00 -23.34
CA THR A 420 -9.67 19.32 -22.17
C THR A 420 -10.66 18.30 -21.60
N SER A 421 -10.18 17.35 -20.81
CA SER A 421 -11.05 16.40 -20.10
C SER A 421 -11.45 16.95 -18.73
N LEU A 422 -12.53 16.42 -18.14
CA LEU A 422 -12.90 16.74 -16.76
C LEU A 422 -11.77 16.47 -15.75
N GLY A 423 -10.97 15.41 -15.96
CA GLY A 423 -9.83 15.09 -15.08
C GLY A 423 -8.70 16.12 -15.17
N LEU A 424 -8.30 16.53 -16.38
CA LEU A 424 -7.29 17.57 -16.57
C LEU A 424 -7.78 18.93 -16.06
N ASN A 425 -9.06 19.24 -16.25
CA ASN A 425 -9.66 20.45 -15.70
C ASN A 425 -9.73 20.43 -14.17
N SER A 426 -9.95 19.26 -13.55
CA SER A 426 -9.84 19.13 -12.09
C SER A 426 -8.43 19.45 -11.61
N MET A 427 -7.39 18.93 -12.29
CA MET A 427 -6.00 19.27 -11.98
C MET A 427 -5.73 20.78 -12.13
N LYS A 428 -6.27 21.42 -13.16
CA LYS A 428 -6.19 22.87 -13.35
C LYS A 428 -6.82 23.62 -12.17
N LYS A 429 -8.05 23.27 -11.77
CA LYS A 429 -8.74 23.91 -10.65
C LYS A 429 -7.95 23.75 -9.34
N ASP A 430 -7.37 22.59 -9.07
CA ASP A 430 -6.53 22.38 -7.87
C ASP A 430 -5.30 23.32 -7.84
N PHE A 431 -4.66 23.54 -8.99
CA PHE A 431 -3.59 24.53 -9.11
C PHE A 431 -4.09 25.94 -8.79
N GLU A 432 -5.22 26.33 -9.38
CA GLU A 432 -5.81 27.67 -9.20
C GLU A 432 -6.21 27.92 -7.74
N ASP A 433 -6.87 26.96 -7.09
CA ASP A 433 -7.24 27.01 -5.67
C ASP A 433 -6.00 27.16 -4.78
N TYR A 434 -4.93 26.41 -5.05
CA TYR A 434 -3.68 26.50 -4.28
C TYR A 434 -2.96 27.85 -4.47
N LEU A 435 -2.89 28.37 -5.70
CA LEU A 435 -2.23 29.64 -6.00
C LEU A 435 -3.04 30.83 -5.48
N GLU A 436 -4.37 30.76 -5.51
CA GLU A 436 -5.26 31.77 -4.93
C GLU A 436 -5.09 31.86 -3.41
N ALA A 437 -4.91 30.72 -2.73
CA ALA A 437 -4.60 30.68 -1.30
C ALA A 437 -3.17 31.18 -0.98
N ASN A 438 -2.27 31.25 -1.96
CA ASN A 438 -0.86 31.61 -1.78
C ASN A 438 -0.39 32.73 -2.74
N PRO A 439 -0.99 33.93 -2.69
CA PRO A 439 -0.77 34.98 -3.70
C PRO A 439 0.66 35.56 -3.74
N LYS A 440 1.48 35.30 -2.71
CA LYS A 440 2.89 35.71 -2.66
C LYS A 440 3.81 34.73 -3.42
N LEU A 441 3.33 33.54 -3.77
CA LEU A 441 4.11 32.54 -4.48
C LEU A 441 4.21 32.94 -5.96
N ARG A 442 5.44 33.15 -6.44
CA ARG A 442 5.68 33.51 -7.83
C ARG A 442 5.78 32.26 -8.70
N VAL A 443 4.72 32.00 -9.48
CA VAL A 443 4.64 30.88 -10.43
C VAL A 443 4.45 31.42 -11.84
N ILE A 444 5.20 30.92 -12.81
CA ILE A 444 5.14 31.31 -14.22
C ILE A 444 4.91 30.06 -15.06
N ASN A 445 3.99 30.12 -16.02
CA ASN A 445 3.74 29.04 -16.96
C ASN A 445 4.43 29.34 -18.31
N THR A 446 5.30 28.46 -18.80
CA THR A 446 5.92 28.59 -20.13
C THR A 446 5.25 27.74 -21.20
N THR A 447 4.22 26.97 -20.82
CA THR A 447 3.62 25.95 -21.67
C THR A 447 2.86 26.56 -22.85
N LYS A 448 3.48 26.56 -24.03
CA LYS A 448 2.93 27.11 -25.28
C LYS A 448 1.68 26.36 -25.72
N GLY A 449 0.54 27.04 -25.78
CA GLY A 449 -0.75 26.46 -26.17
C GLY A 449 -1.35 25.48 -25.14
N GLY A 450 -0.90 25.55 -23.87
CA GLY A 450 -1.59 24.91 -22.75
C GLY A 450 -2.79 25.73 -22.28
N ALA A 451 -3.61 25.14 -21.41
CA ALA A 451 -4.71 25.85 -20.76
C ALA A 451 -4.17 27.01 -19.89
N VAL A 452 -4.92 28.11 -19.83
CA VAL A 452 -4.67 29.18 -18.85
C VAL A 452 -4.75 28.60 -17.44
N ILE A 453 -3.86 29.01 -16.53
CA ILE A 453 -3.90 28.65 -15.11
C ILE A 453 -3.93 29.96 -14.31
N LYS A 454 -5.07 30.28 -13.68
CA LYS A 454 -5.20 31.47 -12.83
C LYS A 454 -4.15 31.41 -11.70
N GLY A 455 -3.42 32.52 -11.51
CA GLY A 455 -2.30 32.60 -10.55
C GLY A 455 -0.92 32.21 -11.12
N ALA A 456 -0.85 31.64 -12.33
CA ALA A 456 0.41 31.33 -13.02
C ALA A 456 0.43 31.96 -14.43
N PRO A 457 0.78 33.25 -14.57
CA PRO A 457 0.78 33.95 -15.85
C PRO A 457 1.69 33.27 -16.89
N PHE A 458 1.28 33.35 -18.16
CA PHE A 458 2.05 32.81 -19.26
C PHE A 458 3.18 33.74 -19.69
N LEU A 459 4.41 33.22 -19.73
CA LEU A 459 5.58 33.86 -20.34
C LEU A 459 6.41 32.79 -21.08
N PRO A 460 6.74 32.96 -22.37
CA PRO A 460 7.59 32.02 -23.08
C PRO A 460 8.96 31.84 -22.40
N ILE A 461 9.50 30.62 -22.39
CA ILE A 461 10.73 30.29 -21.66
C ILE A 461 11.93 31.13 -22.13
N GLU A 462 12.00 31.46 -23.42
CA GLU A 462 13.02 32.32 -24.02
C GLU A 462 13.06 33.72 -23.39
N LYS A 463 11.90 34.28 -23.00
CA LYS A 463 11.82 35.59 -22.35
C LYS A 463 12.35 35.52 -20.92
N ILE A 464 12.02 34.45 -20.19
CA ILE A 464 12.49 34.23 -18.82
C ILE A 464 14.01 34.03 -18.79
N ILE A 465 14.56 33.30 -19.77
CA ILE A 465 16.01 33.12 -19.92
C ILE A 465 16.72 34.47 -20.06
N ASN A 466 16.22 35.34 -20.95
CA ASN A 466 16.83 36.64 -21.23
C ASN A 466 16.68 37.63 -20.08
N ASP A 467 15.50 37.68 -19.46
CA ASP A 467 15.17 38.73 -18.49
C ASP A 467 15.66 38.38 -17.08
N GLU A 468 15.67 37.10 -16.69
CA GLU A 468 15.75 36.71 -15.26
C GLU A 468 16.75 35.59 -14.93
N LEU A 469 17.01 34.62 -15.82
CA LEU A 469 17.93 33.50 -15.56
C LEU A 469 19.36 33.82 -16.01
N LYS A 470 20.03 34.73 -15.30
CA LYS A 470 21.35 35.27 -15.70
C LYS A 470 22.55 34.65 -14.98
N GLU A 471 22.32 33.99 -13.85
CA GLU A 471 23.38 33.49 -12.97
C GLU A 471 23.34 31.97 -12.86
N LYS A 472 24.51 31.35 -12.68
CA LYS A 472 24.63 29.92 -12.36
C LYS A 472 24.28 29.70 -10.89
N VAL A 473 23.19 29.00 -10.63
CA VAL A 473 22.61 28.80 -9.28
C VAL A 473 22.61 27.34 -8.82
N VAL A 474 22.75 26.40 -9.77
CA VAL A 474 22.66 24.96 -9.50
C VAL A 474 23.94 24.43 -8.86
N ASP A 475 23.79 23.82 -7.69
CA ASP A 475 24.80 23.00 -7.04
C ASP A 475 24.59 21.52 -7.44
N SER A 476 25.53 20.94 -8.19
CA SER A 476 25.44 19.56 -8.67
C SER A 476 25.60 18.50 -7.58
N LEU A 477 26.00 18.89 -6.36
CA LEU A 477 26.24 18.01 -5.23
C LEU A 477 25.19 18.16 -4.11
N TRP A 478 24.10 18.91 -4.35
CA TRP A 478 23.05 19.18 -3.36
C TRP A 478 22.50 17.92 -2.66
N PHE A 479 22.44 16.82 -3.41
CA PHE A 479 21.89 15.55 -2.96
C PHE A 479 22.88 14.67 -2.18
N LYS A 480 24.17 15.02 -2.13
CA LYS A 480 25.13 14.27 -1.31
C LYS A 480 24.74 14.38 0.16
N THR A 481 24.80 13.26 0.86
CA THR A 481 24.42 13.14 2.28
C THR A 481 25.43 12.25 2.99
N THR A 482 25.83 12.63 4.19
CA THR A 482 26.38 11.68 5.17
C THR A 482 25.23 10.83 5.69
N GLU A 483 25.30 9.50 5.52
CA GLU A 483 24.34 8.56 6.10
C GLU A 483 24.24 8.81 7.61
N ARG A 484 23.02 9.00 8.10
CA ARG A 484 22.76 9.11 9.54
C ARG A 484 21.44 8.40 9.83
N LEU A 485 21.45 7.49 10.80
CA LEU A 485 20.21 6.96 11.38
C LEU A 485 19.51 8.10 12.11
N GLN A 486 18.42 8.61 11.54
CA GLN A 486 17.79 9.86 12.00
C GLN A 486 16.86 9.70 13.21
N HIS A 487 16.54 8.48 13.68
CA HIS A 487 15.46 8.29 14.66
C HIS A 487 15.71 7.17 15.70
N PRO A 488 16.46 7.44 16.79
CA PRO A 488 16.81 6.41 17.79
C PRO A 488 15.60 5.87 18.59
N LYS A 489 14.45 6.55 18.55
CA LYS A 489 13.24 6.19 19.31
C LYS A 489 12.25 5.31 18.56
N VAL A 490 12.52 4.96 17.28
CA VAL A 490 11.61 4.15 16.45
C VAL A 490 11.19 2.85 17.15
N LEU A 491 12.11 2.18 17.85
CA LEU A 491 11.81 0.95 18.59
C LEU A 491 10.80 1.15 19.73
N ASN A 492 10.70 2.36 20.31
CA ASN A 492 9.65 2.65 21.29
C ASN A 492 8.27 2.70 20.63
N GLN A 493 8.18 3.26 19.43
CA GLN A 493 6.93 3.30 18.66
C GLN A 493 6.54 1.88 18.20
N VAL A 494 7.50 1.06 17.77
CA VAL A 494 7.30 -0.38 17.52
C VAL A 494 6.66 -1.05 18.74
N ARG A 495 7.30 -0.96 19.92
CA ARG A 495 6.79 -1.57 21.16
C ARG A 495 5.40 -1.07 21.56
N LYS A 496 5.06 0.21 21.32
CA LYS A 496 3.70 0.74 21.57
C LYS A 496 2.68 0.04 20.68
N ILE A 497 2.97 -0.12 19.39
CA ILE A 497 2.10 -0.83 18.47
C ILE A 497 1.98 -2.31 18.85
N GLU A 498 3.06 -2.97 19.27
CA GLU A 498 3.00 -4.37 19.72
C GLU A 498 2.08 -4.56 20.93
N ARG A 499 2.12 -3.63 21.90
CA ARG A 499 1.17 -3.63 23.03
C ARG A 499 -0.27 -3.35 22.57
N ALA A 500 -0.44 -2.46 21.59
CA ALA A 500 -1.75 -2.18 21.02
C ALA A 500 -2.34 -3.41 20.32
N VAL A 501 -1.52 -4.19 19.60
CA VAL A 501 -1.90 -5.48 19.02
C VAL A 501 -2.33 -6.47 20.10
N ASP A 502 -1.54 -6.65 21.16
CA ASP A 502 -1.89 -7.56 22.26
C ASP A 502 -3.23 -7.16 22.91
N LYS A 503 -3.48 -5.85 23.07
CA LYS A 503 -4.73 -5.29 23.57
C LYS A 503 -5.90 -5.50 22.59
N PHE A 504 -5.64 -5.33 21.28
CA PHE A 504 -6.64 -5.53 20.23
C PHE A 504 -7.18 -6.96 20.27
N TYR A 505 -6.31 -7.98 20.34
CA TYR A 505 -6.75 -9.37 20.45
C TYR A 505 -7.69 -9.60 21.63
N GLN A 506 -7.38 -9.02 22.79
CA GLN A 506 -8.19 -9.14 24.00
C GLN A 506 -9.56 -8.48 23.85
N ASP A 507 -9.59 -7.23 23.39
CA ASP A 507 -10.84 -6.45 23.31
C ASP A 507 -11.72 -6.95 22.17
N PHE A 508 -11.14 -7.33 21.02
CA PHE A 508 -11.85 -7.98 19.92
C PHE A 508 -12.51 -9.30 20.37
N GLY A 509 -11.76 -10.15 21.09
CA GLY A 509 -12.29 -11.40 21.64
C GLY A 509 -13.47 -11.19 22.60
N LYS A 510 -13.41 -10.16 23.46
CA LYS A 510 -14.53 -9.80 24.35
C LYS A 510 -15.76 -9.37 23.57
N CYS A 511 -15.61 -8.52 22.55
CA CYS A 511 -16.71 -8.08 21.71
C CYS A 511 -17.45 -9.27 21.07
N LEU A 512 -16.72 -10.23 20.49
CA LEU A 512 -17.31 -11.43 19.90
C LEU A 512 -18.04 -12.30 20.93
N ILE A 513 -17.47 -12.50 22.12
CA ILE A 513 -18.11 -13.27 23.20
C ILE A 513 -19.41 -12.58 23.64
N LEU A 514 -19.43 -11.25 23.77
CA LEU A 514 -20.61 -10.50 24.19
C LEU A 514 -21.72 -10.56 23.14
N LEU A 515 -21.38 -10.43 21.85
CA LEU A 515 -22.35 -10.60 20.76
C LEU A 515 -22.96 -12.01 20.75
N ARG A 516 -22.14 -13.05 20.91
CA ARG A 516 -22.64 -14.43 20.98
C ARG A 516 -23.58 -14.63 22.18
N LYS A 517 -23.20 -14.13 23.35
CA LYS A 517 -24.07 -14.18 24.55
C LYS A 517 -25.37 -13.43 24.35
N MET A 518 -25.35 -12.26 23.71
CA MET A 518 -26.58 -11.52 23.40
C MET A 518 -27.48 -12.30 22.44
N ASP A 519 -26.90 -12.98 21.45
CA ASP A 519 -27.64 -13.81 20.49
C ASP A 519 -28.26 -15.04 21.17
N GLU A 520 -27.52 -15.74 22.04
CA GLU A 520 -28.02 -16.85 22.87
C GLU A 520 -29.21 -16.42 23.76
N GLN A 521 -29.18 -15.20 24.32
CA GLN A 521 -30.26 -14.67 25.17
C GLN A 521 -31.49 -14.17 24.40
N LYS A 522 -31.46 -14.10 23.06
CA LYS A 522 -32.67 -13.82 22.26
C LYS A 522 -33.70 -14.92 22.43
N ILE A 523 -33.24 -16.18 22.50
CA ILE A 523 -34.09 -17.37 22.63
C ILE A 523 -34.89 -17.32 23.94
N SER A 524 -34.27 -16.85 25.02
CA SER A 524 -34.89 -16.71 26.35
C SER A 524 -35.72 -15.42 26.53
N LYS A 525 -35.74 -14.51 25.53
CA LYS A 525 -36.41 -13.20 25.56
C LYS A 525 -36.08 -12.34 26.80
N ASN A 526 -34.88 -12.47 27.36
CA ASN A 526 -34.47 -11.73 28.56
C ASN A 526 -33.88 -10.35 28.22
N PHE A 527 -34.75 -9.38 27.92
CA PHE A 527 -34.35 -8.03 27.47
C PHE A 527 -33.50 -7.27 28.49
N LYS A 528 -33.71 -7.46 29.78
CA LYS A 528 -32.91 -6.82 30.84
C LYS A 528 -31.45 -7.27 30.76
N GLN A 529 -31.24 -8.56 30.58
CA GLN A 529 -29.90 -9.14 30.45
C GLN A 529 -29.23 -8.74 29.13
N ILE A 530 -29.99 -8.71 28.02
CA ILE A 530 -29.47 -8.25 26.72
C ILE A 530 -28.99 -6.79 26.82
N ASN A 531 -29.78 -5.89 27.43
CA ASN A 531 -29.37 -4.49 27.59
C ASN A 531 -28.09 -4.34 28.45
N GLN A 532 -27.94 -5.16 29.50
CA GLN A 532 -26.71 -5.17 30.30
C GLN A 532 -25.49 -5.65 29.49
N LEU A 533 -25.65 -6.69 28.69
CA LEU A 533 -24.60 -7.19 27.80
C LEU A 533 -24.25 -6.16 26.71
N PHE A 534 -25.25 -5.46 26.17
CA PHE A 534 -25.05 -4.43 25.16
C PHE A 534 -24.28 -3.23 25.71
N ASN A 535 -24.60 -2.76 26.92
CA ASN A 535 -23.83 -1.69 27.56
C ASN A 535 -22.36 -2.09 27.77
N LYS A 536 -22.11 -3.34 28.17
CA LYS A 536 -20.75 -3.86 28.29
C LYS A 536 -20.07 -3.96 26.92
N PHE A 537 -20.80 -4.39 25.90
CA PHE A 537 -20.31 -4.46 24.53
C PHE A 537 -19.88 -3.09 24.02
N ASN A 538 -20.71 -2.04 24.21
CA ASN A 538 -20.36 -0.68 23.78
C ASN A 538 -19.05 -0.21 24.41
N VAL A 539 -18.85 -0.45 25.71
CA VAL A 539 -17.60 -0.09 26.38
C VAL A 539 -16.39 -0.82 25.80
N ASP A 540 -16.50 -2.12 25.51
CA ASP A 540 -15.38 -2.89 24.95
C ASP A 540 -15.18 -2.60 23.43
N PHE A 541 -16.26 -2.28 22.71
CA PHE A 541 -16.23 -1.85 21.32
C PHE A 541 -15.54 -0.49 21.17
N GLU A 542 -15.84 0.47 22.06
CA GLU A 542 -15.15 1.76 22.10
C GLU A 542 -13.64 1.60 22.38
N LYS A 543 -13.25 0.67 23.27
CA LYS A 543 -11.83 0.34 23.49
C LYS A 543 -11.17 -0.27 22.26
N LEU A 544 -11.90 -1.13 21.55
CA LEU A 544 -11.42 -1.77 20.33
C LEU A 544 -11.16 -0.72 19.23
N ILE A 545 -12.12 0.18 18.97
CA ILE A 545 -11.98 1.19 17.92
C ILE A 545 -11.00 2.30 18.34
N SER A 546 -10.86 2.63 19.62
CA SER A 546 -9.86 3.61 20.10
C SER A 546 -8.44 3.04 20.22
N ASN A 547 -8.26 1.74 19.96
CA ASN A 547 -6.96 1.08 20.01
C ASN A 547 -5.97 1.70 19.00
N GLY A 548 -4.71 1.91 19.40
CA GLY A 548 -3.70 2.53 18.53
C GLY A 548 -3.41 1.77 17.24
N PHE A 549 -3.49 0.43 17.24
CA PHE A 549 -3.36 -0.37 16.02
C PHE A 549 -4.57 -0.17 15.10
N TYR A 550 -5.78 -0.17 15.67
CA TYR A 550 -7.01 0.07 14.91
C TYR A 550 -6.97 1.45 14.25
N GLN A 551 -6.65 2.48 15.03
CA GLN A 551 -6.61 3.86 14.56
C GLN A 551 -5.59 4.06 13.44
N LEU A 552 -4.42 3.40 13.51
CA LEU A 552 -3.35 3.60 12.55
C LEU A 552 -3.48 2.74 11.28
N PHE A 553 -3.95 1.49 11.40
CA PHE A 553 -3.89 0.52 10.30
C PHE A 553 -5.26 0.04 9.79
N ILE A 554 -6.34 0.20 10.57
CA ILE A 554 -7.65 -0.37 10.25
C ILE A 554 -8.67 0.73 9.91
N SER A 555 -8.70 1.81 10.69
CA SER A 555 -9.75 2.84 10.66
C SER A 555 -10.01 3.41 9.27
N THR A 556 -8.94 3.70 8.52
CA THR A 556 -9.00 4.28 7.16
C THR A 556 -9.52 3.28 6.15
N VAL A 557 -9.27 1.98 6.37
CA VAL A 557 -9.71 0.90 5.47
C VAL A 557 -11.20 0.60 5.68
N VAL A 558 -11.67 0.61 6.94
CA VAL A 558 -13.06 0.26 7.30
C VAL A 558 -13.96 1.49 7.48
N GLN A 559 -13.50 2.67 7.04
CA GLN A 559 -14.20 3.94 7.29
C GLN A 559 -15.63 3.91 6.74
N VAL A 560 -15.82 3.39 5.53
CA VAL A 560 -17.11 3.35 4.86
C VAL A 560 -18.08 2.41 5.59
N GLU A 561 -17.60 1.23 6.00
CA GLU A 561 -18.39 0.26 6.75
C GLU A 561 -18.74 0.80 8.14
N HIS A 562 -17.84 1.56 8.77
CA HIS A 562 -18.10 2.19 10.06
C HIS A 562 -19.15 3.31 9.94
N GLU A 563 -19.09 4.13 8.88
CA GLU A 563 -20.12 5.13 8.59
C GLU A 563 -21.49 4.47 8.32
N GLN A 564 -21.51 3.35 7.57
CA GLN A 564 -22.72 2.56 7.34
C GLN A 564 -23.29 1.94 8.62
N LEU A 565 -22.44 1.38 9.50
CA LEU A 565 -22.84 0.87 10.82
C LEU A 565 -23.57 1.97 11.59
N ASN A 566 -22.95 3.14 11.72
CA ASN A 566 -23.52 4.27 12.43
C ASN A 566 -24.85 4.74 11.83
N LYS A 567 -24.95 4.75 10.49
CA LYS A 567 -26.19 5.10 9.78
C LYS A 567 -27.32 4.10 10.05
N ILE A 568 -27.03 2.79 9.99
CA ILE A 568 -28.04 1.76 10.24
C ILE A 568 -28.50 1.79 11.71
N ILE A 569 -27.57 1.95 12.66
CA ILE A 569 -27.93 2.12 14.08
C ILE A 569 -28.83 3.34 14.26
N ARG A 570 -28.47 4.48 13.66
CA ARG A 570 -29.26 5.72 13.77
C ARG A 570 -30.69 5.55 13.27
N LYS A 571 -30.86 4.97 12.08
CA LYS A 571 -32.17 4.73 11.46
C LYS A 571 -33.07 3.81 12.28
N ASN A 572 -32.49 2.89 13.04
CA ASN A 572 -33.23 1.91 13.85
C ASN A 572 -33.44 2.37 15.31
N TYR A 573 -33.07 3.60 15.70
CA TYR A 573 -33.39 4.10 17.04
C TYR A 573 -34.90 4.22 17.26
N THR A 574 -35.67 4.55 16.22
CA THR A 574 -37.13 4.72 16.24
C THR A 574 -37.92 3.43 16.03
N GLU A 575 -37.26 2.28 15.91
CA GLU A 575 -37.93 0.98 15.79
C GLU A 575 -38.70 0.64 17.08
N LEU A 576 -39.99 0.33 16.92
CA LEU A 576 -40.91 0.06 18.03
C LEU A 576 -40.82 -1.41 18.50
N ASP A 577 -40.44 -2.32 17.59
CA ASP A 577 -40.18 -3.72 17.94
C ASP A 577 -38.78 -3.89 18.56
N GLN A 578 -38.76 -4.13 19.87
CA GLN A 578 -37.52 -4.31 20.63
C GLN A 578 -36.71 -5.54 20.17
N ILE A 579 -37.36 -6.62 19.74
CA ILE A 579 -36.66 -7.83 19.26
C ILE A 579 -35.96 -7.50 17.95
N ARG A 580 -36.69 -6.92 17.00
CA ARG A 580 -36.15 -6.53 15.70
C ARG A 580 -35.00 -5.53 15.83
N LYS A 581 -35.13 -4.55 16.74
CA LYS A 581 -34.08 -3.59 17.04
C LYS A 581 -32.79 -4.25 17.53
N ILE A 582 -32.89 -5.22 18.45
CA ILE A 582 -31.75 -5.98 18.98
C ILE A 582 -31.12 -6.86 17.88
N GLU A 583 -31.94 -7.50 17.05
CA GLU A 583 -31.46 -8.33 15.93
C GLU A 583 -30.66 -7.52 14.91
N VAL A 584 -31.15 -6.34 14.54
CA VAL A 584 -30.43 -5.42 13.66
C VAL A 584 -29.12 -4.97 14.30
N ILE A 585 -29.13 -4.59 15.58
CA ILE A 585 -27.90 -4.16 16.28
C ILE A 585 -26.85 -5.28 16.29
N ILE A 586 -27.21 -6.51 16.69
CA ILE A 586 -26.26 -7.62 16.74
C ILE A 586 -25.73 -7.97 15.34
N SER A 587 -26.60 -8.04 14.34
CA SER A 587 -26.21 -8.43 12.98
C SER A 587 -25.24 -7.43 12.35
N VAL A 588 -25.52 -6.13 12.47
CA VAL A 588 -24.68 -5.08 11.85
C VAL A 588 -23.34 -4.95 12.57
N HIS A 589 -23.30 -5.06 13.91
CA HIS A 589 -22.01 -5.09 14.64
C HIS A 589 -21.21 -6.36 14.35
N THR A 590 -21.87 -7.52 14.22
CA THR A 590 -21.20 -8.78 13.85
C THR A 590 -20.57 -8.68 12.46
N PHE A 591 -21.32 -8.14 11.50
CA PHE A 591 -20.81 -7.87 10.15
C PHE A 591 -19.62 -6.91 10.19
N PHE A 592 -19.72 -5.80 10.91
CA PHE A 592 -18.65 -4.84 11.04
C PHE A 592 -17.38 -5.46 11.66
N LEU A 593 -17.51 -6.23 12.74
CA LEU A 593 -16.37 -6.92 13.37
C LEU A 593 -15.74 -7.98 12.45
N GLN A 594 -16.52 -8.61 11.58
CA GLN A 594 -15.99 -9.53 10.56
C GLN A 594 -15.12 -8.78 9.55
N VAL A 595 -15.56 -7.61 9.07
CA VAL A 595 -14.74 -6.75 8.19
C VAL A 595 -13.47 -6.28 8.91
N VAL A 596 -13.58 -5.82 10.16
CA VAL A 596 -12.43 -5.41 11.00
C VAL A 596 -11.43 -6.56 11.15
N LYS A 597 -11.92 -7.78 11.36
CA LYS A 597 -11.09 -8.99 11.45
C LYS A 597 -10.33 -9.26 10.16
N GLU A 598 -11.00 -9.22 9.02
CA GLU A 598 -10.37 -9.46 7.71
C GLU A 598 -9.26 -8.45 7.43
N VAL A 599 -9.51 -7.17 7.72
CA VAL A 599 -8.49 -6.11 7.61
C VAL A 599 -7.37 -6.31 8.64
N PHE A 600 -7.69 -6.66 9.88
CA PHE A 600 -6.68 -6.92 10.92
C PHE A 600 -5.77 -8.08 10.54
N ASP A 601 -6.33 -9.22 10.13
CA ASP A 601 -5.59 -10.43 9.74
C ASP A 601 -4.61 -10.14 8.59
N GLU A 602 -4.99 -9.25 7.67
CA GLU A 602 -4.07 -8.79 6.62
C GLU A 602 -3.01 -7.82 7.13
N MET A 603 -3.44 -6.73 7.80
CA MET A 603 -2.52 -5.69 8.23
C MET A 603 -1.51 -6.19 9.25
N ILE A 604 -1.87 -7.10 10.16
CA ILE A 604 -0.95 -7.62 11.17
C ILE A 604 0.24 -8.35 10.54
N VAL A 605 0.03 -9.04 9.42
CA VAL A 605 1.09 -9.75 8.71
C VAL A 605 2.03 -8.77 8.00
N HIS A 606 1.52 -7.67 7.44
CA HIS A 606 2.37 -6.60 6.91
C HIS A 606 3.13 -5.88 8.02
N VAL A 607 2.45 -5.50 9.10
CA VAL A 607 3.06 -4.78 10.23
C VAL A 607 4.16 -5.62 10.89
N LYS A 608 3.90 -6.89 11.22
CA LYS A 608 4.88 -7.75 11.87
C LYS A 608 5.97 -8.21 10.91
N GLU A 609 5.59 -8.88 9.82
CA GLU A 609 6.55 -9.56 8.95
C GLU A 609 7.22 -8.66 7.90
N SER A 610 6.72 -7.44 7.63
CA SER A 610 7.42 -6.49 6.71
C SER A 610 8.04 -5.36 7.52
N LEU A 611 7.21 -4.63 8.27
CA LEU A 611 7.64 -3.38 8.89
C LEU A 611 8.47 -3.62 10.15
N HIS A 612 7.88 -4.15 11.23
CA HIS A 612 8.53 -4.26 12.54
C HIS A 612 9.81 -5.06 12.46
N GLN A 613 9.81 -6.17 11.71
CA GLN A 613 11.01 -6.93 11.46
C GLN A 613 12.13 -6.08 10.85
N ARG A 614 11.85 -5.31 9.79
CA ARG A 614 12.84 -4.44 9.15
C ARG A 614 13.30 -3.31 10.08
N LEU A 615 12.41 -2.78 10.91
CA LEU A 615 12.77 -1.77 11.91
C LEU A 615 13.66 -2.35 13.00
N TYR A 616 13.43 -3.58 13.48
CA TYR A 616 14.34 -4.25 14.39
C TYR A 616 15.71 -4.50 13.73
N GLU A 617 15.75 -4.93 12.47
CA GLU A 617 17.01 -5.11 11.72
C GLU A 617 17.80 -3.78 11.58
N LEU A 618 17.10 -2.65 11.37
CA LEU A 618 17.73 -1.33 11.19
C LEU A 618 18.14 -0.66 12.50
N PHE A 619 17.37 -0.85 13.59
CA PHE A 619 17.49 -0.04 14.80
C PHE A 619 17.81 -0.83 16.08
N ASP A 620 17.64 -2.16 16.11
CA ASP A 620 18.00 -2.98 17.29
C ASP A 620 19.36 -3.65 17.12
N THR A 621 20.41 -2.94 17.51
CA THR A 621 21.79 -3.43 17.43
C THR A 621 22.13 -4.46 18.51
N ASN A 622 21.20 -4.87 19.37
CA ASN A 622 21.49 -5.81 20.46
C ASN A 622 21.22 -7.28 20.11
N TRP A 623 20.56 -7.52 18.98
CA TRP A 623 20.07 -8.85 18.60
C TRP A 623 20.23 -9.08 17.10
N LYS A 624 20.82 -10.22 16.73
CA LYS A 624 20.88 -10.70 15.35
C LYS A 624 19.77 -11.72 15.13
N LEU A 625 18.88 -11.48 14.16
CA LEU A 625 17.73 -12.34 13.85
C LEU A 625 18.07 -13.35 12.75
N TYR A 626 17.72 -14.62 12.98
CA TYR A 626 17.70 -15.67 11.97
C TYR A 626 16.29 -16.21 11.81
N LYS A 627 15.76 -16.09 10.59
CA LYS A 627 14.36 -16.42 10.27
C LYS A 627 14.19 -17.91 10.05
N HIS A 628 13.02 -18.46 10.36
CA HIS A 628 12.73 -19.89 10.24
C HIS A 628 13.00 -20.52 8.86
N ASN A 629 13.10 -19.73 7.79
CA ASN A 629 13.41 -20.13 6.42
C ASN A 629 14.89 -20.01 6.04
N ASP A 630 15.73 -19.63 6.98
CA ASP A 630 17.19 -19.69 6.83
C ASP A 630 17.67 -21.15 6.78
N GLY A 631 18.65 -21.43 5.93
CA GLY A 631 19.18 -22.78 5.70
C GLY A 631 20.02 -23.31 6.87
N VAL A 632 20.23 -22.52 7.92
CA VAL A 632 20.90 -22.93 9.16
C VAL A 632 20.08 -23.90 10.01
N PHE A 633 18.75 -23.91 9.88
CA PHE A 633 17.89 -24.75 10.72
C PHE A 633 17.68 -26.14 10.10
N HIS A 634 17.93 -27.18 10.90
CA HIS A 634 17.59 -28.55 10.56
C HIS A 634 16.24 -28.93 11.16
N PHE A 635 15.33 -29.46 10.35
CA PHE A 635 13.99 -29.85 10.76
C PHE A 635 13.82 -31.37 10.71
N GLU A 636 13.55 -32.00 11.85
CA GLU A 636 13.20 -33.43 11.94
C GLU A 636 11.69 -33.60 12.15
N GLY A 637 11.10 -34.62 11.52
CA GLY A 637 9.66 -34.87 11.55
C GLY A 637 8.89 -34.17 10.43
N LYS A 638 7.57 -34.07 10.56
CA LYS A 638 6.70 -33.47 9.54
C LYS A 638 6.59 -31.96 9.78
N TRP A 639 7.14 -31.16 8.87
CA TRP A 639 7.09 -29.70 8.91
C TRP A 639 6.48 -29.12 7.64
N GLU A 640 5.70 -28.06 7.80
CA GLU A 640 5.01 -27.35 6.73
C GLU A 640 5.32 -25.84 6.82
N ARG A 641 5.41 -25.17 5.69
CA ARG A 641 5.63 -23.70 5.62
C ARG A 641 4.27 -23.01 5.57
N GLU A 642 3.89 -22.40 6.68
CA GLU A 642 2.62 -21.68 6.79
C GLU A 642 2.71 -20.36 6.05
N LYS A 643 1.67 -20.07 5.25
CA LYS A 643 1.59 -18.87 4.44
C LYS A 643 0.22 -18.23 4.56
N VAL A 644 0.19 -16.91 4.51
CA VAL A 644 -1.04 -16.15 4.34
C VAL A 644 -1.06 -15.60 2.92
N ILE A 645 -2.23 -15.68 2.29
CA ILE A 645 -2.46 -15.24 0.92
C ILE A 645 -3.39 -14.04 0.97
N PHE A 646 -2.91 -12.92 0.46
CA PHE A 646 -3.69 -11.69 0.34
C PHE A 646 -3.98 -11.40 -1.12
N ASN A 647 -5.14 -10.83 -1.38
CA ASN A 647 -5.48 -10.32 -2.69
C ASN A 647 -5.11 -8.84 -2.74
N ASP A 648 -4.26 -8.48 -3.71
CA ASP A 648 -3.99 -7.09 -4.04
C ASP A 648 -5.09 -6.59 -4.98
N TYR A 649 -5.90 -5.67 -4.47
CA TYR A 649 -6.97 -4.98 -5.20
C TYR A 649 -6.63 -3.50 -5.42
N SER A 650 -5.35 -3.12 -5.36
CA SER A 650 -4.87 -1.73 -5.43
C SER A 650 -5.39 -0.90 -6.61
N SER A 651 -5.91 -1.53 -7.68
CA SER A 651 -6.55 -0.87 -8.82
C SER A 651 -8.08 -1.09 -8.93
N GLY A 652 -8.75 -1.52 -7.85
CA GLY A 652 -10.16 -1.95 -7.86
C GLY A 652 -10.42 -3.29 -8.57
N LYS A 653 -9.37 -3.99 -9.00
CA LYS A 653 -9.40 -5.34 -9.61
C LYS A 653 -8.27 -6.17 -9.02
N LEU A 654 -8.42 -7.50 -9.00
CA LEU A 654 -7.37 -8.40 -8.52
C LEU A 654 -6.14 -8.27 -9.45
N THR A 655 -5.08 -7.65 -8.97
CA THR A 655 -3.83 -7.45 -9.72
C THR A 655 -2.85 -8.59 -9.43
N LYS A 656 -2.75 -9.01 -8.16
CA LYS A 656 -1.77 -10.00 -7.70
C LYS A 656 -2.27 -10.72 -6.44
N LYS A 657 -1.89 -11.99 -6.29
CA LYS A 657 -1.94 -12.67 -4.99
C LYS A 657 -0.59 -12.55 -4.30
N ILE A 658 -0.57 -11.97 -3.11
CA ILE A 658 0.62 -11.82 -2.28
C ILE A 658 0.65 -12.99 -1.31
N ASN A 659 1.65 -13.86 -1.44
CA ASN A 659 1.89 -14.91 -0.46
C ASN A 659 2.98 -14.46 0.50
N LYS A 660 2.74 -14.62 1.80
CA LYS A 660 3.77 -14.39 2.80
C LYS A 660 3.90 -15.59 3.72
N HIS A 661 5.08 -16.19 3.75
CA HIS A 661 5.42 -17.21 4.72
C HIS A 661 5.57 -16.56 6.09
N ILE A 662 4.82 -17.05 7.08
CA ILE A 662 4.76 -16.44 8.41
C ILE A 662 5.52 -17.28 9.46
N PHE A 663 5.56 -18.60 9.31
CA PHE A 663 6.34 -19.51 10.16
C PHE A 663 6.48 -20.91 9.55
N SER A 664 7.41 -21.69 10.09
CA SER A 664 7.44 -23.15 9.91
C SER A 664 6.58 -23.79 10.99
N SER A 665 5.69 -24.69 10.62
CA SER A 665 4.84 -25.37 11.60
C SER A 665 4.91 -26.87 11.56
N SER A 666 4.67 -27.46 12.72
CA SER A 666 4.40 -28.88 12.86
C SER A 666 3.31 -29.06 13.92
N SER A 667 2.59 -30.17 13.83
CA SER A 667 1.64 -30.66 14.83
C SER A 667 1.95 -32.12 15.22
N THR A 668 3.12 -32.62 14.84
CA THR A 668 3.51 -34.02 15.02
C THR A 668 4.42 -34.15 16.23
N LYS A 669 4.02 -35.00 17.19
CA LYS A 669 4.82 -35.34 18.37
C LYS A 669 6.22 -35.82 17.95
N GLY A 670 7.25 -35.35 18.65
CA GLY A 670 8.64 -35.73 18.40
C GLY A 670 9.32 -34.96 17.27
N SER A 671 8.61 -34.07 16.56
CA SER A 671 9.25 -33.18 15.58
C SER A 671 10.19 -32.20 16.26
N LYS A 672 11.31 -31.86 15.60
CA LYS A 672 12.38 -31.02 16.15
C LYS A 672 12.86 -29.94 15.20
N VAL A 673 13.34 -28.84 15.77
CA VAL A 673 14.21 -27.86 15.12
C VAL A 673 15.58 -27.94 15.79
N ILE A 674 16.63 -28.19 15.01
CA ILE A 674 17.99 -28.45 15.51
C ILE A 674 18.96 -27.49 14.83
N PHE A 675 19.85 -26.88 15.62
CA PHE A 675 20.90 -25.99 15.14
C PHE A 675 22.00 -25.87 16.20
N ARG A 676 23.13 -25.25 15.82
CA ARG A 676 24.18 -24.85 16.77
C ARG A 676 24.35 -23.35 16.73
N PHE A 677 24.77 -22.72 17.81
CA PHE A 677 25.11 -21.30 17.78
C PHE A 677 26.28 -20.97 18.67
N LYS A 678 27.06 -19.96 18.29
CA LYS A 678 28.11 -19.36 19.12
C LYS A 678 27.62 -18.02 19.65
N GLY A 679 27.61 -17.85 20.97
CA GLY A 679 27.18 -16.62 21.63
C GLY A 679 26.87 -16.82 23.10
N THR A 680 26.36 -15.79 23.77
CA THR A 680 26.08 -15.78 25.22
C THR A 680 24.60 -15.64 25.57
N LYS A 681 23.74 -15.38 24.58
CA LYS A 681 22.28 -15.26 24.76
C LYS A 681 21.51 -15.72 23.52
N LEU A 682 20.29 -16.20 23.75
CA LEU A 682 19.39 -16.77 22.75
C LEU A 682 17.93 -16.40 23.07
N ARG A 683 17.16 -16.00 22.05
CA ARG A 683 15.70 -15.89 22.10
C ARG A 683 15.04 -16.79 21.08
N ILE A 684 13.91 -17.39 21.44
CA ILE A 684 13.02 -18.06 20.50
C ILE A 684 11.92 -17.10 20.08
N ILE A 685 11.78 -16.92 18.77
CA ILE A 685 10.69 -16.16 18.16
C ILE A 685 9.69 -17.16 17.58
N ALA A 686 8.44 -17.07 18.02
CA ALA A 686 7.38 -17.96 17.59
C ALA A 686 6.04 -17.24 17.54
N ALA A 687 5.09 -17.84 16.83
CA ALA A 687 3.72 -17.40 16.81
C ALA A 687 2.97 -17.93 18.05
N GLU A 688 2.06 -17.13 18.61
CA GLU A 688 1.20 -17.50 19.73
C GLU A 688 -0.26 -17.62 19.29
N HIS A 689 -0.97 -18.63 19.79
CA HIS A 689 -2.39 -18.82 19.47
C HIS A 689 -3.10 -19.72 20.49
N ALA A 690 -4.42 -19.60 20.63
CA ALA A 690 -5.20 -20.43 21.57
C ALA A 690 -5.15 -21.94 21.25
N LYS A 691 -4.85 -22.32 20.00
CA LYS A 691 -4.74 -23.72 19.54
C LYS A 691 -3.30 -24.27 19.51
N PHE A 692 -2.32 -23.51 19.99
CA PHE A 692 -0.91 -23.88 19.90
C PHE A 692 -0.40 -24.64 21.12
N ALA A 693 0.84 -25.14 21.01
CA ALA A 693 1.48 -26.01 21.97
C ALA A 693 1.66 -25.33 23.33
N SER A 694 1.25 -26.04 24.37
CA SER A 694 1.33 -25.60 25.77
C SER A 694 2.60 -26.03 26.49
N ASN A 695 3.35 -26.99 25.91
CA ASN A 695 4.54 -27.57 26.53
C ASN A 695 5.58 -27.98 25.46
N LEU A 696 6.40 -27.02 25.05
CA LEU A 696 7.56 -27.22 24.18
C LEU A 696 8.82 -27.35 25.03
N LYS A 697 9.77 -28.16 24.57
CA LYS A 697 11.07 -28.32 25.23
C LYS A 697 12.16 -27.70 24.36
N ILE A 698 13.06 -26.95 24.96
CA ILE A 698 14.36 -26.61 24.35
C ILE A 698 15.46 -27.29 25.16
N ILE A 699 16.44 -27.86 24.46
CA ILE A 699 17.63 -28.48 25.02
C ILE A 699 18.81 -27.63 24.54
N ILE A 700 19.60 -27.07 25.47
CA ILE A 700 20.83 -26.33 25.18
C ILE A 700 21.98 -27.01 25.93
N ASP A 701 22.95 -27.58 25.23
CA ASP A 701 24.05 -28.36 25.83
C ASP A 701 23.54 -29.44 26.81
N GLY A 702 22.48 -30.15 26.44
CA GLY A 702 21.84 -31.17 27.29
C GLY A 702 20.94 -30.62 28.41
N LYS A 703 20.94 -29.31 28.69
CA LYS A 703 20.08 -28.68 29.70
C LYS A 703 18.69 -28.39 29.12
N ILE A 704 17.65 -28.87 29.78
CA ILE A 704 16.26 -28.74 29.33
C ILE A 704 15.61 -27.49 29.96
N LYS A 705 14.89 -26.73 29.13
CA LYS A 705 13.89 -25.74 29.56
C LYS A 705 12.57 -25.98 28.83
N THR A 706 11.45 -25.57 29.43
CA THR A 706 10.13 -25.64 28.80
C THR A 706 9.56 -24.25 28.55
N PHE A 707 8.71 -24.13 27.54
CA PHE A 707 7.98 -22.91 27.22
C PHE A 707 6.64 -23.22 26.54
N THR A 708 5.76 -22.22 26.44
CA THR A 708 4.43 -22.33 25.84
C THR A 708 4.29 -21.33 24.70
N THR A 709 3.49 -21.69 23.70
CA THR A 709 3.02 -20.78 22.63
C THR A 709 1.49 -20.67 22.65
N LYS A 710 0.84 -21.25 23.67
CA LYS A 710 -0.61 -21.23 23.85
C LYS A 710 -1.06 -20.01 24.63
N VAL A 711 -1.91 -19.18 24.02
CA VAL A 711 -2.45 -17.96 24.63
C VAL A 711 -3.98 -17.91 24.47
N PHE A 712 -4.71 -18.03 25.59
CA PHE A 712 -6.18 -18.12 25.60
C PHE A 712 -6.89 -16.80 25.32
N THR A 713 -6.19 -15.65 25.42
CA THR A 713 -6.77 -14.34 25.12
C THR A 713 -6.95 -14.09 23.61
N ILE A 714 -6.33 -14.90 22.76
CA ILE A 714 -6.46 -14.83 21.31
C ILE A 714 -7.69 -15.66 20.91
N ASN A 715 -8.66 -15.03 20.25
CA ASN A 715 -9.82 -15.75 19.73
C ASN A 715 -9.38 -16.76 18.65
N GLU A 716 -9.91 -17.98 18.72
CA GLU A 716 -9.48 -19.10 17.87
C GLU A 716 -9.73 -18.93 16.36
N ASN A 717 -10.51 -17.92 15.98
CA ASN A 717 -10.86 -17.62 14.61
C ASN A 717 -9.99 -16.51 14.00
N VAL A 718 -9.12 -15.85 14.78
CA VAL A 718 -8.22 -14.78 14.33
C VAL A 718 -6.83 -15.36 14.05
N LEU A 719 -6.04 -14.72 13.19
CA LEU A 719 -4.67 -15.17 12.94
C LEU A 719 -3.81 -15.20 14.22
N PRO A 720 -2.81 -16.11 14.30
CA PRO A 720 -1.84 -16.15 15.38
C PRO A 720 -1.14 -14.80 15.58
N ASN A 721 -0.82 -14.47 16.84
CA ASN A 721 0.00 -13.31 17.15
C ASN A 721 1.46 -13.61 16.78
N LEU A 722 2.01 -12.83 15.86
CA LEU A 722 3.31 -13.07 15.25
C LEU A 722 4.45 -12.33 15.98
N GLN A 723 5.65 -12.89 15.81
CA GLN A 723 6.93 -12.38 16.30
C GLN A 723 7.00 -12.23 17.82
N LYS A 724 6.48 -13.22 18.56
CA LYS A 724 6.52 -13.20 20.01
C LYS A 724 7.81 -13.84 20.51
N ILE A 725 8.46 -13.17 21.45
CA ILE A 725 9.58 -13.74 22.22
C ILE A 725 8.95 -14.69 23.24
N VAL A 726 8.99 -15.99 22.94
CA VAL A 726 8.37 -17.02 23.80
C VAL A 726 9.35 -17.63 24.81
N LEU A 727 10.64 -17.40 24.61
CA LEU A 727 11.70 -17.77 25.54
C LEU A 727 12.92 -16.88 25.34
N GLU A 728 13.55 -16.48 26.43
CA GLU A 728 14.86 -15.83 26.44
C GLU A 728 15.81 -16.55 27.41
N VAL A 729 17.02 -16.83 26.95
CA VAL A 729 18.10 -17.43 27.73
C VAL A 729 19.32 -16.51 27.64
N GLN A 730 19.81 -16.07 28.79
CA GLN A 730 21.02 -15.25 28.91
C GLN A 730 22.07 -15.95 29.80
N GLY A 731 23.28 -15.41 29.83
CA GLY A 731 24.35 -15.88 30.71
C GLY A 731 24.99 -17.20 30.26
N LEU A 732 24.90 -17.53 28.97
CA LEU A 732 25.60 -18.68 28.40
C LEU A 732 27.08 -18.33 28.19
N SER A 733 27.95 -19.33 28.25
CA SER A 733 29.38 -19.15 27.96
C SER A 733 29.58 -18.84 26.49
N ASN A 734 30.55 -17.99 26.13
CA ASN A 734 30.80 -17.64 24.72
C ASN A 734 31.51 -18.77 23.96
N LYS A 735 30.79 -19.87 23.72
CA LYS A 735 31.25 -21.07 23.00
C LYS A 735 30.19 -21.50 22.00
N LEU A 736 30.48 -22.57 21.25
CA LEU A 736 29.47 -23.24 20.43
C LEU A 736 28.53 -24.04 21.35
N HIS A 737 27.23 -23.88 21.13
CA HIS A 737 26.16 -24.56 21.84
C HIS A 737 25.35 -25.43 20.89
N ASP A 738 24.98 -26.63 21.35
CA ASP A 738 24.05 -27.51 20.63
C ASP A 738 22.63 -27.24 21.11
N VAL A 739 21.71 -26.97 20.17
CA VAL A 739 20.33 -26.60 20.47
C VAL A 739 19.33 -27.50 19.73
N SER A 740 18.34 -27.98 20.46
CA SER A 740 17.18 -28.70 19.91
C SER A 740 15.89 -28.20 20.55
N ILE A 741 14.90 -27.85 19.72
CA ILE A 741 13.54 -27.52 20.14
C ILE A 741 12.65 -28.71 19.78
N GLU A 742 12.02 -29.35 20.76
CA GLU A 742 11.25 -30.57 20.59
C GLU A 742 9.77 -30.42 20.97
N MET A 743 8.91 -30.98 20.12
CA MET A 743 7.47 -31.06 20.34
C MET A 743 7.09 -32.27 21.22
N SER A 744 6.74 -31.99 22.47
CA SER A 744 6.40 -33.05 23.45
C SER A 744 5.04 -33.71 23.21
N LYS A 745 4.12 -33.01 22.54
CA LYS A 745 2.73 -33.43 22.26
C LYS A 745 2.36 -33.14 20.80
N ALA A 746 1.30 -33.77 20.32
CA ALA A 746 0.71 -33.49 19.00
C ALA A 746 -0.14 -32.20 19.03
N GLU A 747 0.48 -31.08 19.38
CA GLU A 747 -0.12 -29.73 19.39
C GLU A 747 0.63 -28.85 18.39
N LYS A 748 -0.01 -27.83 17.80
CA LYS A 748 0.64 -27.02 16.74
C LYS A 748 1.72 -26.09 17.32
N PHE A 749 2.89 -26.03 16.69
CA PHE A 749 3.95 -25.06 16.99
C PHE A 749 4.29 -24.27 15.73
N GLY A 750 4.29 -22.93 15.81
CA GLY A 750 4.70 -22.05 14.72
C GLY A 750 6.04 -21.38 15.01
N PHE A 751 7.14 -21.97 14.51
CA PHE A 751 8.50 -21.44 14.67
C PHE A 751 8.79 -20.32 13.67
N GLN A 752 9.18 -19.14 14.15
CA GLN A 752 9.48 -17.96 13.32
C GLN A 752 10.97 -17.65 13.21
N GLY A 753 11.77 -18.11 14.16
CA GLY A 753 13.21 -17.93 14.13
C GLY A 753 13.82 -17.83 15.51
N ILE A 754 15.07 -17.41 15.57
CA ILE A 754 15.75 -17.10 16.81
C ILE A 754 16.53 -15.79 16.72
N GLN A 755 16.79 -15.18 17.87
CA GLN A 755 17.73 -14.08 17.98
C GLN A 755 18.91 -14.47 18.87
N ILE A 756 20.12 -14.04 18.50
CA ILE A 756 21.34 -14.23 19.28
C ILE A 756 22.10 -12.90 19.41
N ASN A 757 23.28 -12.93 20.04
CA ASN A 757 24.19 -11.80 20.09
C ASN A 757 24.50 -11.23 18.69
N PRO A 758 24.72 -9.91 18.54
CA PRO A 758 25.08 -9.29 17.27
C PRO A 758 26.34 -9.87 16.63
N ASP A 759 27.35 -10.19 17.44
CA ASP A 759 28.62 -10.81 17.08
C ASP A 759 28.56 -12.35 17.05
N GLY A 760 27.41 -12.92 17.39
CA GLY A 760 27.17 -14.36 17.35
C GLY A 760 26.91 -14.88 15.94
N ARG A 761 26.97 -16.21 15.81
CA ARG A 761 26.67 -16.94 14.57
C ARG A 761 25.89 -18.21 14.83
N ILE A 762 24.90 -18.49 13.98
CA ILE A 762 24.25 -19.81 13.93
C ILE A 762 24.92 -20.68 12.87
N PHE A 763 25.06 -21.95 13.20
CA PHE A 763 25.57 -23.00 12.35
C PHE A 763 24.49 -24.06 12.11
N HIS A 764 24.43 -24.56 10.88
CA HIS A 764 23.76 -25.83 10.65
C HIS A 764 24.51 -26.96 11.39
N ILE A 765 23.81 -28.04 11.74
CA ILE A 765 24.40 -29.18 12.48
C ILE A 765 25.58 -29.79 11.70
N ASP A 766 25.43 -29.90 10.38
CA ASP A 766 26.48 -30.40 9.47
C ASP A 766 27.51 -29.35 9.03
N GLU A 767 27.44 -28.11 9.53
CA GLU A 767 28.32 -27.02 9.07
C GLU A 767 29.74 -27.15 9.64
N VAL A 768 30.74 -26.97 8.77
CA VAL A 768 32.16 -26.84 9.12
C VAL A 768 32.69 -25.49 8.65
N THR A 769 33.85 -25.07 9.18
CA THR A 769 34.43 -23.75 8.90
C THR A 769 35.70 -23.79 8.04
N SER A 770 36.21 -24.98 7.71
CA SER A 770 37.34 -25.14 6.80
C SER A 770 37.03 -26.23 5.77
N MET A 771 37.59 -26.11 4.57
CA MET A 771 37.40 -27.10 3.50
C MET A 771 38.04 -28.43 3.89
N GLU A 772 39.12 -28.39 4.66
CA GLU A 772 39.88 -29.53 5.15
C GLU A 772 39.07 -30.39 6.14
N GLU A 773 38.14 -29.80 6.88
CA GLU A 773 37.25 -30.50 7.80
C GLU A 773 36.06 -31.18 7.10
N MET A 774 35.81 -30.88 5.83
CA MET A 774 34.63 -31.38 5.13
C MET A 774 34.68 -32.89 4.91
N LYS A 775 33.75 -33.60 5.55
CA LYS A 775 33.39 -34.98 5.24
C LYS A 775 32.13 -35.01 4.36
N VAL A 776 31.83 -36.17 3.78
CA VAL A 776 30.56 -36.37 3.07
C VAL A 776 29.39 -36.01 4.00
N ARG A 777 28.41 -35.28 3.47
CA ARG A 777 27.27 -34.60 4.15
C ARG A 777 27.59 -33.30 4.87
N ASN A 778 28.86 -32.98 5.15
CA ASN A 778 29.19 -31.68 5.69
C ASN A 778 28.89 -30.58 4.69
N ARG A 779 28.59 -29.41 5.24
CA ARG A 779 28.36 -28.20 4.46
C ARG A 779 29.28 -27.09 4.93
N ILE A 780 29.67 -26.22 4.02
CA ILE A 780 30.49 -25.06 4.31
C ILE A 780 29.85 -23.82 3.72
N ARG A 781 29.79 -22.75 4.51
CA ARG A 781 29.21 -21.48 4.07
C ARG A 781 30.17 -20.82 3.09
N CYS A 782 29.65 -20.27 2.02
CA CYS A 782 30.40 -19.56 0.98
C CYS A 782 29.66 -18.29 0.60
N HIS A 783 30.37 -17.26 0.19
CA HIS A 783 29.78 -16.04 -0.34
C HIS A 783 29.91 -15.98 -1.86
N LEU A 784 28.79 -15.76 -2.57
CA LEU A 784 28.79 -15.61 -4.02
C LEU A 784 29.04 -14.15 -4.42
N THR A 785 30.04 -13.92 -5.26
CA THR A 785 30.35 -12.60 -5.84
C THR A 785 29.78 -12.45 -7.25
N GLY A 786 29.41 -11.23 -7.66
CA GLY A 786 28.59 -10.96 -8.85
C GLY A 786 29.20 -11.17 -10.23
N ASP A 787 30.46 -11.57 -10.30
CA ASP A 787 31.16 -11.75 -11.57
C ASP A 787 30.72 -13.09 -12.19
N LEU A 788 29.58 -13.04 -12.89
CA LEU A 788 29.08 -14.16 -13.70
C LEU A 788 29.70 -14.08 -15.09
N ILE A 789 30.72 -14.89 -15.33
CA ILE A 789 31.34 -15.04 -16.64
C ILE A 789 31.05 -16.46 -17.12
N GLU A 790 30.30 -16.60 -18.22
CA GLU A 790 30.06 -17.88 -18.91
C GLU A 790 29.54 -19.04 -18.02
N GLY A 791 28.72 -18.74 -17.00
CA GLY A 791 28.15 -19.76 -16.10
C GLY A 791 29.10 -20.24 -14.99
N ILE A 792 30.19 -19.51 -14.76
CA ILE A 792 31.11 -19.64 -13.62
C ILE A 792 30.91 -18.42 -12.72
N ALA A 793 30.93 -18.65 -11.39
CA ALA A 793 30.91 -17.57 -10.41
C ALA A 793 32.04 -17.71 -9.40
N THR A 794 32.63 -16.59 -8.99
CA THR A 794 33.65 -16.58 -7.95
C THR A 794 33.01 -16.62 -6.56
N ILE A 795 33.52 -17.48 -5.69
CA ILE A 795 33.12 -17.54 -4.28
C ILE A 795 34.26 -17.11 -3.36
N THR A 796 33.91 -16.42 -2.29
CA THR A 796 34.83 -15.91 -1.27
C THR A 796 34.36 -16.29 0.13
N ASN A 797 35.17 -15.92 1.14
CA ASN A 797 34.83 -16.01 2.56
C ASN A 797 34.32 -17.41 2.96
N ILE A 798 35.02 -18.43 2.45
CA ILE A 798 34.68 -19.83 2.68
C ILE A 798 34.80 -20.14 4.16
N GLY A 799 33.76 -20.75 4.73
CA GLY A 799 33.66 -21.04 6.16
C GLY A 799 33.17 -19.87 7.00
N GLU A 800 33.01 -18.68 6.44
CA GLU A 800 32.59 -17.48 7.14
C GLU A 800 31.12 -17.12 6.88
N GLU A 801 30.54 -16.36 7.80
CA GLU A 801 29.24 -15.71 7.61
C GLU A 801 29.48 -14.25 7.28
N THR A 802 29.00 -13.82 6.13
CA THR A 802 29.23 -12.46 5.63
C THR A 802 27.91 -11.70 5.52
N THR A 803 26.89 -12.36 4.99
CA THR A 803 25.54 -11.81 4.83
C THR A 803 24.50 -12.83 5.25
N GLN A 804 23.22 -12.45 5.22
CA GLN A 804 22.15 -13.43 5.32
C GLN A 804 22.22 -14.43 4.15
N GLN A 805 21.80 -15.67 4.37
CA GLN A 805 21.72 -16.64 3.29
C GLN A 805 20.76 -16.19 2.19
N MET A 806 21.16 -16.43 0.94
CA MET A 806 20.30 -16.20 -0.22
C MET A 806 18.96 -16.94 -0.03
N PRO A 807 17.83 -16.34 -0.45
CA PRO A 807 16.57 -17.06 -0.46
C PRO A 807 16.62 -18.22 -1.46
N VAL A 808 15.78 -19.24 -1.25
CA VAL A 808 15.75 -20.40 -2.16
C VAL A 808 15.38 -19.99 -3.58
N TYR A 809 14.39 -19.10 -3.71
CA TYR A 809 14.03 -18.44 -4.95
C TYR A 809 14.57 -17.02 -4.92
N SER A 810 15.65 -16.77 -5.65
CA SER A 810 16.26 -15.46 -5.79
C SER A 810 16.44 -15.17 -7.27
N THR A 811 16.12 -13.95 -7.70
CA THR A 811 16.67 -13.38 -8.93
C THR A 811 18.01 -12.70 -8.69
N ASP A 812 18.34 -12.43 -7.42
CA ASP A 812 19.62 -11.84 -6.99
C ASP A 812 20.70 -12.92 -6.93
N VAL A 813 21.85 -12.64 -7.53
CA VAL A 813 23.00 -13.55 -7.70
C VAL A 813 24.12 -13.27 -6.68
N TYR A 814 23.76 -12.78 -5.49
CA TYR A 814 24.70 -12.33 -4.45
C TYR A 814 24.28 -12.83 -3.08
N GLY A 815 25.25 -13.25 -2.26
CA GLY A 815 25.05 -13.56 -0.85
C GLY A 815 25.55 -14.94 -0.42
N ASP A 816 25.29 -15.27 0.84
CA ASP A 816 25.77 -16.51 1.45
C ASP A 816 24.92 -17.72 1.02
N PHE A 817 25.58 -18.84 0.76
CA PHE A 817 24.95 -20.14 0.50
C PHE A 817 25.80 -21.28 1.11
N TYR A 818 25.31 -22.52 1.03
CA TYR A 818 26.08 -23.70 1.43
C TYR A 818 26.53 -24.49 0.22
N LEU A 819 27.83 -24.78 0.19
CA LEU A 819 28.41 -25.87 -0.56
C LEU A 819 28.37 -27.12 0.32
N ILE A 820 27.84 -28.23 -0.19
CA ILE A 820 27.67 -29.49 0.54
C ILE A 820 28.51 -30.56 -0.15
N LYS A 821 29.42 -31.21 0.58
CA LYS A 821 30.22 -32.32 0.05
C LYS A 821 29.35 -33.56 -0.01
N VAL A 822 29.16 -34.11 -1.20
CA VAL A 822 28.25 -35.24 -1.45
C VAL A 822 28.98 -36.55 -1.76
N PHE A 823 30.24 -36.46 -2.16
CA PHE A 823 31.04 -37.62 -2.53
C PHE A 823 32.54 -37.30 -2.38
N GLU A 824 33.33 -38.32 -2.09
CA GLU A 824 34.79 -38.31 -2.13
C GLU A 824 35.26 -39.69 -2.57
N ASP A 825 36.15 -39.75 -3.56
CA ASP A 825 36.79 -41.02 -3.96
C ASP A 825 38.01 -41.35 -3.08
N GLU A 826 38.58 -42.54 -3.29
CA GLU A 826 39.76 -43.02 -2.56
C GLU A 826 41.01 -42.14 -2.77
N ASN A 827 41.04 -41.32 -3.82
CA ASN A 827 42.13 -40.40 -4.14
C ASN A 827 41.90 -39.00 -3.53
N GLY A 828 40.80 -38.77 -2.81
CA GLY A 828 40.45 -37.49 -2.20
C GLY A 828 39.76 -36.51 -3.16
N ASN A 829 39.32 -36.95 -4.35
CA ASN A 829 38.55 -36.10 -5.25
C ASN A 829 37.12 -35.93 -4.73
N SER A 830 36.80 -34.73 -4.29
CA SER A 830 35.49 -34.39 -3.72
C SER A 830 34.52 -33.83 -4.76
N LYS A 831 33.25 -34.20 -4.64
CA LYS A 831 32.13 -33.59 -5.39
C LYS A 831 31.21 -32.82 -4.44
N TYR A 832 30.64 -31.73 -4.96
CA TYR A 832 29.88 -30.79 -4.15
C TYR A 832 28.59 -30.35 -4.84
N VAL A 833 27.57 -30.04 -4.05
CA VAL A 833 26.30 -29.46 -4.50
C VAL A 833 26.01 -28.17 -3.75
N CYS A 834 25.22 -27.28 -4.36
CA CYS A 834 24.76 -26.06 -3.71
C CYS A 834 23.35 -26.22 -3.15
N ASN A 835 23.15 -25.78 -1.90
CA ASN A 835 21.82 -25.73 -1.27
C ASN A 835 20.83 -24.73 -1.91
N ARG A 836 21.28 -23.99 -2.93
CA ARG A 836 20.52 -23.04 -3.74
C ARG A 836 20.62 -23.38 -5.21
N ASN A 837 19.61 -23.01 -6.00
CA ASN A 837 19.76 -23.00 -7.44
C ASN A 837 20.35 -21.65 -7.84
N LEU A 838 21.65 -21.66 -8.13
CA LEU A 838 22.41 -20.44 -8.43
C LEU A 838 22.34 -20.06 -9.92
N GLY A 839 21.68 -20.85 -10.77
CA GLY A 839 21.67 -20.59 -12.21
C GLY A 839 23.01 -20.84 -12.93
N ILE A 840 24.02 -21.37 -12.23
CA ILE A 840 25.39 -21.58 -12.73
C ILE A 840 25.75 -23.07 -12.77
N ASN A 841 26.95 -23.35 -13.29
CA ASN A 841 27.50 -24.71 -13.43
C ASN A 841 28.69 -24.96 -12.51
N LYS A 842 29.51 -23.92 -12.32
CA LYS A 842 30.74 -24.00 -11.56
C LYS A 842 30.85 -22.83 -10.60
N VAL A 843 31.55 -23.07 -9.51
CA VAL A 843 32.07 -22.03 -8.63
C VAL A 843 33.59 -22.09 -8.59
N GLU A 844 34.24 -20.94 -8.59
CA GLU A 844 35.70 -20.84 -8.48
C GLU A 844 36.07 -20.16 -7.16
N TYR A 845 37.13 -20.63 -6.49
CA TYR A 845 37.70 -19.96 -5.33
C TYR A 845 39.22 -19.93 -5.37
N LYS A 846 39.81 -18.92 -4.71
CA LYS A 846 41.26 -18.76 -4.60
C LYS A 846 41.81 -19.48 -3.36
N MET A 847 42.92 -20.19 -3.56
CA MET A 847 43.72 -20.81 -2.51
C MET A 847 45.18 -20.36 -2.71
N GLY A 848 45.56 -19.28 -2.03
CA GLY A 848 46.82 -18.56 -2.32
C GLY A 848 46.80 -17.92 -3.71
N TYR A 849 47.82 -18.19 -4.54
CA TYR A 849 47.91 -17.69 -5.92
C TYR A 849 47.20 -18.57 -6.96
N LYS A 850 46.66 -19.73 -6.56
CA LYS A 850 45.98 -20.68 -7.47
C LYS A 850 44.47 -20.56 -7.31
N SER A 851 43.74 -20.66 -8.43
CA SER A 851 42.29 -20.86 -8.39
C SER A 851 41.95 -22.36 -8.46
N LYS A 852 40.84 -22.73 -7.81
CA LYS A 852 40.26 -24.07 -7.88
C LYS A 852 38.81 -23.94 -8.33
N GLU A 853 38.43 -24.72 -9.32
CA GLU A 853 37.05 -24.83 -9.80
C GLU A 853 36.33 -26.01 -9.13
N ILE A 854 35.07 -25.81 -8.78
CA ILE A 854 34.16 -26.84 -8.30
C ILE A 854 32.97 -26.89 -9.25
N ILE A 855 32.74 -28.06 -9.84
CA ILE A 855 31.54 -28.33 -10.63
C ILE A 855 30.40 -28.65 -9.65
N ILE A 856 29.33 -27.86 -9.70
CA ILE A 856 28.15 -28.01 -8.84
C ILE A 856 26.92 -28.51 -9.61
N ASN A 857 26.99 -28.49 -10.95
CA ASN A 857 26.02 -29.10 -11.86
C ASN A 857 26.68 -29.30 -13.23
N GLU A 858 26.81 -30.54 -13.67
CA GLU A 858 27.37 -30.93 -14.96
C GLU A 858 26.47 -30.53 -16.14
N ILE A 859 25.17 -30.31 -15.92
CA ILE A 859 24.22 -29.92 -16.96
C ILE A 859 24.20 -28.40 -17.13
N PRO A 860 24.63 -27.85 -18.30
CA PRO A 860 24.52 -26.42 -18.61
C PRO A 860 23.07 -25.96 -18.76
N LEU A 861 22.87 -24.65 -18.86
CA LEU A 861 21.54 -24.06 -19.00
C LEU A 861 20.82 -24.62 -20.25
N MET A 862 19.71 -25.34 -20.05
CA MET A 862 18.86 -25.82 -21.15
C MET A 862 17.75 -24.81 -21.47
N ASN A 863 17.67 -24.37 -22.73
CA ASN A 863 16.61 -23.49 -23.24
C ASN A 863 15.60 -24.20 -24.16
N SER A 864 15.89 -25.45 -24.52
CA SER A 864 15.02 -26.34 -25.28
C SER A 864 15.46 -27.81 -25.06
N ASN A 865 14.73 -28.79 -25.61
CA ASN A 865 15.10 -30.21 -25.51
C ASN A 865 16.41 -30.56 -26.24
N LYS A 866 16.99 -29.67 -27.03
CA LYS A 866 18.28 -29.87 -27.69
C LYS A 866 18.98 -28.53 -27.88
N ASN A 867 20.18 -28.40 -27.33
CA ASN A 867 21.05 -27.26 -27.59
C ASN A 867 22.50 -27.73 -27.81
N GLU A 868 23.44 -26.80 -27.81
CA GLU A 868 24.86 -27.08 -27.99
C GLU A 868 25.50 -27.88 -26.85
N TYR A 869 24.83 -28.04 -25.70
CA TYR A 869 25.39 -28.72 -24.51
C TYR A 869 24.89 -30.16 -24.35
N GLY A 870 23.73 -30.49 -24.93
CA GLY A 870 23.16 -31.81 -24.83
C GLY A 870 21.72 -31.90 -25.35
N LYS A 871 21.11 -33.06 -25.10
CA LYS A 871 19.72 -33.35 -25.49
C LYS A 871 18.94 -33.90 -24.30
N VAL A 872 17.66 -33.59 -24.25
CA VAL A 872 16.72 -34.05 -23.23
C VAL A 872 15.62 -34.85 -23.89
N TYR A 873 15.36 -36.05 -23.35
CA TYR A 873 14.28 -36.92 -23.80
C TYR A 873 13.35 -37.25 -22.62
N CYS A 874 12.10 -37.56 -22.91
CA CYS A 874 11.14 -37.99 -21.89
C CYS A 874 10.14 -39.00 -22.46
N SER A 875 9.51 -39.78 -21.58
CA SER A 875 8.45 -40.72 -21.96
C SER A 875 7.15 -40.03 -22.39
N SER A 876 6.83 -38.89 -21.77
CA SER A 876 5.63 -38.10 -22.06
C SER A 876 5.80 -36.65 -21.62
N THR A 877 4.98 -35.76 -22.17
CA THR A 877 4.90 -34.35 -21.82
C THR A 877 3.44 -33.93 -21.81
N HIS A 878 3.09 -32.96 -20.96
CA HIS A 878 1.74 -32.44 -20.80
C HIS A 878 1.07 -31.96 -22.09
N SER A 879 1.78 -31.17 -22.90
CA SER A 879 1.31 -30.68 -24.21
C SER A 879 2.49 -30.47 -25.16
N ASN A 880 2.34 -30.92 -26.41
CA ASN A 880 3.37 -30.78 -27.45
C ASN A 880 3.35 -29.39 -28.13
N ASN A 881 2.33 -28.56 -27.89
CA ASN A 881 2.07 -27.37 -28.73
C ASN A 881 2.56 -26.04 -28.15
N TYR A 882 3.01 -25.98 -26.88
CA TYR A 882 3.26 -24.68 -26.21
C TYR A 882 4.54 -24.58 -25.37
N ASN A 883 5.50 -25.51 -25.49
CA ASN A 883 6.68 -25.61 -24.61
C ASN A 883 6.36 -25.61 -23.10
N THR A 884 5.08 -25.78 -22.74
CA THR A 884 4.59 -25.79 -21.37
C THR A 884 4.86 -27.17 -20.77
N TRP A 885 5.58 -27.19 -19.66
CA TRP A 885 5.98 -28.41 -18.98
C TRP A 885 6.86 -29.40 -19.77
N SER A 886 7.59 -28.90 -20.78
CA SER A 886 8.53 -29.70 -21.57
C SER A 886 9.70 -30.26 -20.76
N ALA A 887 10.28 -31.37 -21.23
CA ALA A 887 11.37 -32.10 -20.57
C ALA A 887 12.56 -31.22 -20.16
N PHE A 888 13.03 -30.33 -21.04
CA PHE A 888 14.18 -29.46 -20.74
C PHE A 888 13.98 -28.53 -19.55
N LYS A 889 12.73 -28.27 -19.14
CA LYS A 889 12.44 -27.38 -18.02
C LYS A 889 12.84 -27.97 -16.67
N ALA A 890 13.04 -29.29 -16.58
CA ALA A 890 13.68 -29.89 -15.41
C ALA A 890 15.20 -29.63 -15.36
N PHE A 891 15.79 -28.99 -16.37
CA PHE A 891 17.24 -28.75 -16.49
C PHE A 891 17.54 -27.29 -16.90
N ASN A 892 16.55 -26.40 -16.79
CA ASN A 892 16.66 -25.03 -17.27
C ASN A 892 17.12 -24.05 -16.18
N LYS A 893 17.43 -24.55 -14.98
CA LYS A 893 17.88 -23.78 -13.82
C LYS A 893 16.88 -22.69 -13.37
N LYS A 894 15.63 -22.71 -13.88
CA LYS A 894 14.57 -21.75 -13.53
C LYS A 894 13.57 -22.42 -12.62
N ILE A 895 13.66 -22.12 -11.33
CA ILE A 895 12.85 -22.78 -10.29
C ILE A 895 11.61 -22.00 -9.87
N MET A 896 11.42 -20.78 -10.38
CA MET A 896 10.20 -19.99 -10.17
C MET A 896 9.26 -20.15 -11.35
N GLY A 897 7.98 -20.39 -11.13
CA GLY A 897 7.03 -20.58 -12.23
C GLY A 897 6.29 -21.89 -12.15
N VAL A 898 4.95 -21.85 -12.08
CA VAL A 898 4.16 -23.07 -12.27
C VAL A 898 4.41 -23.69 -13.64
N LEU A 899 4.85 -22.91 -14.63
CA LEU A 899 5.19 -23.41 -15.97
C LEU A 899 6.66 -23.86 -16.11
N ASN A 900 7.50 -23.75 -15.09
CA ASN A 900 8.91 -24.10 -15.13
C ASN A 900 9.17 -25.40 -14.36
N ALA A 901 8.68 -26.48 -14.95
CA ALA A 901 8.88 -27.86 -14.52
C ALA A 901 8.74 -28.77 -15.74
N TRP A 902 9.22 -30.00 -15.69
CA TRP A 902 8.70 -31.07 -16.56
C TRP A 902 7.47 -31.70 -15.90
N ALA A 903 6.46 -32.04 -16.70
CA ALA A 903 5.35 -32.86 -16.23
C ALA A 903 4.81 -33.78 -17.32
N THR A 904 4.35 -34.95 -16.90
CA THR A 904 3.77 -35.97 -17.78
C THR A 904 2.45 -35.54 -18.40
N LYS A 905 1.97 -36.32 -19.39
CA LYS A 905 0.61 -36.17 -19.89
C LYS A 905 -0.41 -36.39 -18.76
N LYS A 906 -1.51 -35.64 -18.79
CA LYS A 906 -2.60 -35.80 -17.82
C LYS A 906 -3.07 -37.25 -17.73
N GLY A 907 -3.20 -37.76 -16.52
CA GLY A 907 -3.56 -39.15 -16.19
C GLY A 907 -2.38 -40.12 -16.14
N ILE A 908 -1.15 -39.66 -16.40
CA ILE A 908 0.06 -40.46 -16.31
C ILE A 908 0.85 -40.02 -15.09
N THR A 909 1.06 -40.92 -14.13
CA THR A 909 1.74 -40.65 -12.83
C THR A 909 3.11 -41.31 -12.71
N HIS A 910 3.60 -41.92 -13.79
CA HIS A 910 4.90 -42.56 -13.92
C HIS A 910 5.56 -42.14 -15.25
N GLY A 911 6.85 -42.37 -15.42
CA GLY A 911 7.51 -42.02 -16.67
C GLY A 911 9.02 -42.02 -16.57
N TRP A 912 9.70 -41.60 -17.64
CA TRP A 912 11.14 -41.46 -17.63
C TRP A 912 11.57 -40.11 -18.19
N LEU A 913 12.70 -39.62 -17.71
CA LEU A 913 13.35 -38.39 -18.14
C LEU A 913 14.85 -38.69 -18.32
N GLU A 914 15.41 -38.24 -19.43
CA GLU A 914 16.77 -38.61 -19.85
C GLU A 914 17.55 -37.37 -20.30
N TYR A 915 18.82 -37.30 -19.93
CA TYR A 915 19.77 -36.32 -20.41
C TYR A 915 20.93 -37.00 -21.16
N GLU A 916 21.24 -36.52 -22.35
CA GLU A 916 22.38 -36.94 -23.19
C GLU A 916 23.40 -35.79 -23.25
N PHE A 917 24.57 -36.00 -22.64
CA PHE A 917 25.73 -35.14 -22.76
C PHE A 917 26.43 -35.34 -24.11
N ASN A 918 27.08 -34.29 -24.62
CA ASN A 918 27.93 -34.41 -25.81
C ASN A 918 29.13 -35.34 -25.58
N ASN A 919 29.72 -35.27 -24.39
CA ASN A 919 30.87 -36.06 -23.95
C ASN A 919 30.50 -36.90 -22.73
N PRO A 920 31.03 -38.14 -22.58
CA PRO A 920 30.75 -38.95 -21.40
C PRO A 920 31.15 -38.23 -20.11
N LYS A 921 30.30 -38.31 -19.08
CA LYS A 921 30.53 -37.72 -17.75
C LYS A 921 30.43 -38.79 -16.68
N VAL A 922 31.15 -38.66 -15.57
CA VAL A 922 30.95 -39.49 -14.37
C VAL A 922 30.05 -38.72 -13.42
N ILE A 923 28.89 -39.30 -13.09
CA ILE A 923 27.93 -38.74 -12.14
C ILE A 923 27.91 -39.61 -10.88
N ASN A 924 28.00 -38.97 -9.72
CA ASN A 924 27.99 -39.61 -8.39
C ASN A 924 26.87 -39.08 -7.50
N CYS A 925 26.26 -37.95 -7.89
CA CYS A 925 25.16 -37.37 -7.17
C CYS A 925 24.15 -36.76 -8.12
N TYR A 926 22.87 -36.80 -7.73
CA TYR A 926 21.85 -35.98 -8.35
C TYR A 926 21.01 -35.26 -7.29
N SER A 927 20.44 -34.13 -7.68
CA SER A 927 19.48 -33.39 -6.88
C SER A 927 18.12 -33.35 -7.58
N MET A 928 17.04 -33.26 -6.80
CA MET A 928 15.69 -33.01 -7.32
C MET A 928 15.00 -31.92 -6.50
N LEU A 929 14.27 -31.04 -7.20
CA LEU A 929 13.43 -30.00 -6.61
C LEU A 929 12.01 -30.08 -7.16
N SER A 930 11.02 -29.78 -6.32
CA SER A 930 9.62 -29.74 -6.73
C SER A 930 9.27 -28.55 -7.61
N GLN A 931 8.25 -28.74 -8.45
CA GLN A 931 7.62 -27.67 -9.21
C GLN A 931 7.09 -26.59 -8.26
N ASP A 932 7.46 -25.34 -8.49
CA ASP A 932 6.90 -24.19 -7.76
C ASP A 932 5.38 -24.10 -8.02
N PRO A 933 4.52 -24.22 -6.99
CA PRO A 933 3.07 -24.19 -7.18
C PRO A 933 2.54 -22.79 -7.53
N GLN A 934 3.34 -21.73 -7.39
CA GLN A 934 3.06 -20.35 -7.83
C GLN A 934 1.60 -19.89 -7.65
N ASN A 935 1.15 -19.82 -6.39
CA ASN A 935 -0.21 -19.37 -5.99
C ASN A 935 -1.38 -20.24 -6.50
N THR A 936 -1.12 -21.38 -7.11
CA THR A 936 -2.17 -22.35 -7.46
C THR A 936 -2.57 -23.19 -6.25
N HIS A 937 -3.76 -23.78 -6.27
CA HIS A 937 -4.23 -24.71 -5.23
C HIS A 937 -3.65 -26.13 -5.39
N TYR A 938 -2.78 -26.35 -6.37
CA TYR A 938 -2.22 -27.67 -6.66
C TYR A 938 -1.13 -28.02 -5.66
N ASN A 939 -1.21 -29.24 -5.12
CA ASN A 939 -0.16 -29.77 -4.25
C ASN A 939 0.91 -30.48 -5.09
N THR A 940 1.83 -29.72 -5.67
CA THR A 940 2.87 -30.27 -6.56
C THR A 940 3.86 -31.18 -5.84
N LEU A 941 3.92 -31.18 -4.50
CA LEU A 941 4.68 -32.20 -3.74
C LEU A 941 4.12 -33.61 -3.90
N LYS A 942 2.81 -33.75 -4.16
CA LYS A 942 2.21 -35.06 -4.48
C LYS A 942 2.60 -35.56 -5.87
N ARG A 943 3.01 -34.65 -6.76
CA ARG A 943 3.47 -34.98 -8.12
C ARG A 943 4.93 -35.37 -8.18
N MET A 944 5.69 -35.14 -7.11
CA MET A 944 7.10 -35.57 -7.05
C MET A 944 7.21 -37.08 -7.05
N PRO A 945 8.31 -37.66 -7.56
CA PRO A 945 8.52 -39.09 -7.55
C PRO A 945 8.68 -39.65 -6.13
N LYS A 946 8.09 -40.80 -5.88
CA LYS A 946 8.22 -41.58 -4.63
C LYS A 946 9.21 -42.73 -4.78
N SER A 947 9.27 -43.32 -5.99
CA SER A 947 10.15 -44.45 -6.32
C SER A 947 10.70 -44.30 -7.74
N TRP A 948 12.00 -44.55 -7.94
CA TRP A 948 12.65 -44.45 -9.24
C TRP A 948 14.01 -45.16 -9.28
N VAL A 949 14.49 -45.39 -10.50
CA VAL A 949 15.88 -45.83 -10.78
C VAL A 949 16.61 -44.77 -11.62
N LEU A 950 17.91 -44.65 -11.42
CA LEU A 950 18.83 -43.89 -12.26
C LEU A 950 19.75 -44.89 -12.98
N GLU A 951 19.86 -44.75 -14.29
CA GLU A 951 20.61 -45.66 -15.16
C GLU A 951 21.53 -44.91 -16.12
N GLY A 952 22.67 -45.52 -16.47
CA GLY A 952 23.62 -45.04 -17.49
C GLY A 952 23.65 -45.94 -18.72
N TRP A 953 23.75 -45.38 -19.93
CA TRP A 953 23.78 -46.16 -21.18
C TRP A 953 25.21 -46.53 -21.59
N ASP A 954 25.55 -47.82 -21.59
CA ASP A 954 26.90 -48.31 -21.96
C ASP A 954 27.13 -48.45 -23.48
N GLY A 955 26.10 -48.25 -24.30
CA GLY A 955 26.13 -48.49 -25.76
C GLY A 955 25.20 -49.60 -26.22
N GLY A 956 24.83 -50.54 -25.34
CA GLY A 956 23.93 -51.67 -25.64
C GLY A 956 22.83 -51.92 -24.60
N LYS A 957 23.06 -51.57 -23.33
CA LYS A 957 22.08 -51.70 -22.24
C LYS A 957 22.16 -50.55 -21.24
N TRP A 958 21.08 -50.41 -20.46
CA TRP A 958 21.04 -49.50 -19.31
C TRP A 958 21.67 -50.20 -18.10
N ILE A 959 22.62 -49.53 -17.48
CA ILE A 959 23.32 -49.96 -16.26
C ILE A 959 22.70 -49.25 -15.08
N LEU A 960 22.19 -50.00 -14.11
CA LEU A 960 21.65 -49.44 -12.86
C LEU A 960 22.76 -48.75 -12.06
N LEU A 961 22.52 -47.48 -11.71
CA LEU A 961 23.46 -46.67 -10.93
C LEU A 961 22.92 -46.35 -9.52
N ASP A 962 21.62 -46.09 -9.41
CA ASP A 962 20.96 -45.84 -8.13
C ASP A 962 19.49 -46.29 -8.18
N GLU A 963 18.97 -46.75 -7.04
CA GLU A 963 17.56 -47.12 -6.87
C GLU A 963 17.03 -46.52 -5.57
N ARG A 964 15.89 -45.83 -5.67
CA ARG A 964 15.21 -45.19 -4.53
C ARG A 964 13.77 -45.63 -4.47
N SER A 965 13.29 -45.90 -3.26
CA SER A 965 11.90 -46.21 -2.97
C SER A 965 11.43 -45.51 -1.70
N ARG A 966 10.12 -45.27 -1.59
CA ARG A 966 9.45 -44.68 -0.41
C ARG A 966 9.98 -43.31 -0.01
N VAL A 967 10.32 -42.48 -1.00
CA VAL A 967 10.77 -41.10 -0.77
C VAL A 967 9.56 -40.16 -0.76
N GLU A 968 9.01 -39.88 0.43
CA GLU A 968 7.70 -39.19 0.54
C GLU A 968 7.76 -37.79 1.16
N ASN A 969 8.83 -37.48 1.91
CA ASN A 969 9.01 -36.22 2.66
C ASN A 969 9.54 -35.06 1.78
N TRP A 970 8.97 -34.88 0.59
CA TRP A 970 9.28 -33.72 -0.25
C TRP A 970 8.83 -32.42 0.41
N GLN A 971 9.66 -31.38 0.30
CA GLN A 971 9.33 -30.04 0.78
C GLN A 971 9.43 -29.03 -0.36
N TYR A 972 8.56 -28.02 -0.33
CA TYR A 972 8.67 -26.89 -1.26
C TYR A 972 10.00 -26.18 -1.02
N SER A 973 10.65 -25.75 -2.09
CA SER A 973 11.84 -24.90 -1.98
C SER A 973 13.00 -25.59 -1.24
N GLN A 974 13.07 -26.92 -1.27
CA GLN A 974 14.19 -27.66 -0.71
C GLN A 974 14.64 -28.72 -1.71
N LYS A 975 15.88 -28.58 -2.19
CA LYS A 975 16.53 -29.60 -3.01
C LYS A 975 16.81 -30.82 -2.13
N LYS A 976 16.56 -32.00 -2.68
CA LYS A 976 16.94 -33.28 -2.07
C LYS A 976 18.06 -33.91 -2.89
N TYR A 977 19.13 -34.32 -2.22
CA TYR A 977 20.32 -34.89 -2.85
C TYR A 977 20.40 -36.38 -2.60
N PHE A 978 20.88 -37.10 -3.61
CA PHE A 978 21.06 -38.55 -3.57
C PHE A 978 22.44 -38.85 -4.13
N SER A 979 23.23 -39.61 -3.37
CA SER A 979 24.61 -39.94 -3.70
C SER A 979 24.76 -41.45 -3.85
N PHE A 980 25.58 -41.86 -4.80
CA PHE A 980 25.82 -43.26 -5.16
C PHE A 980 27.25 -43.42 -5.70
N MET A 981 27.76 -44.65 -5.63
CA MET A 981 29.10 -44.97 -6.14
C MET A 981 29.03 -45.22 -7.64
N ASN A 982 29.82 -44.49 -8.41
CA ASN A 982 29.97 -44.72 -9.84
C ASN A 982 31.35 -44.21 -10.31
N ASN A 983 32.09 -45.06 -11.01
CA ASN A 983 33.38 -44.73 -11.60
C ASN A 983 33.36 -44.83 -13.13
N ILE A 984 32.19 -45.10 -13.72
CA ILE A 984 32.01 -45.25 -15.16
C ILE A 984 31.38 -43.96 -15.71
N SER A 985 31.96 -43.44 -16.80
CA SER A 985 31.42 -42.29 -17.49
C SER A 985 30.39 -42.72 -18.54
N PHE A 986 29.22 -42.08 -18.57
CA PHE A 986 28.18 -42.33 -19.58
C PHE A 986 27.84 -41.05 -20.34
N LYS A 987 27.42 -41.19 -21.60
CA LYS A 987 26.83 -40.06 -22.35
C LYS A 987 25.37 -39.83 -21.98
N ARG A 988 24.62 -40.90 -21.69
CA ARG A 988 23.17 -40.82 -21.45
C ARG A 988 22.85 -41.31 -20.04
N TYR A 989 22.07 -40.52 -19.34
CA TYR A 989 21.55 -40.80 -18.00
C TYR A 989 20.03 -40.74 -18.03
N ARG A 990 19.36 -41.78 -17.51
CA ARG A 990 17.90 -41.87 -17.48
C ARG A 990 17.40 -42.08 -16.07
N PHE A 991 16.44 -41.26 -15.68
CA PHE A 991 15.59 -41.51 -14.52
C PHE A 991 14.32 -42.21 -14.98
N THR A 992 13.99 -43.35 -14.39
CA THR A 992 12.71 -44.06 -14.60
C THR A 992 11.92 -44.02 -13.31
N PHE A 993 10.88 -43.18 -13.27
CA PHE A 993 9.98 -42.96 -12.14
C PHE A 993 8.81 -43.93 -12.20
N SER A 994 8.74 -44.85 -11.24
CA SER A 994 7.70 -45.88 -11.18
C SER A 994 6.46 -45.41 -10.41
N GLU A 995 6.63 -44.56 -9.40
CA GLU A 995 5.54 -44.04 -8.58
C GLU A 995 5.75 -42.55 -8.26
N ASN A 996 4.67 -41.77 -8.24
CA ASN A 996 4.65 -40.43 -7.67
C ASN A 996 4.16 -40.45 -6.21
N ASN A 997 4.17 -39.29 -5.57
CA ASN A 997 3.83 -39.10 -4.16
C ASN A 997 2.33 -38.87 -3.92
N GLY A 998 1.46 -39.47 -4.77
CA GLY A 998 0.01 -39.54 -4.55
C GLY A 998 -0.86 -38.54 -5.31
N ASP A 999 -0.34 -37.86 -6.34
CA ASP A 999 -1.17 -37.11 -7.30
C ASP A 999 -1.75 -38.08 -8.34
N THR A 1000 -3.02 -37.90 -8.74
CA THR A 1000 -3.69 -38.83 -9.66
C THR A 1000 -3.59 -38.41 -11.12
N GLU A 1001 -3.11 -37.20 -11.40
CA GLU A 1001 -3.09 -36.63 -12.75
C GLU A 1001 -1.69 -36.52 -13.34
N PHE A 1002 -0.67 -36.23 -12.53
CA PHE A 1002 0.66 -35.90 -13.03
C PHE A 1002 1.80 -36.46 -12.17
N LEU A 1003 2.90 -36.81 -12.84
CA LEU A 1003 4.25 -36.74 -12.29
C LEU A 1003 4.87 -35.44 -12.77
N SER A 1004 5.53 -34.68 -11.88
CA SER A 1004 6.21 -33.44 -12.25
C SER A 1004 7.49 -33.21 -11.47
N ILE A 1005 8.49 -32.63 -12.12
CA ILE A 1005 9.79 -32.31 -11.51
C ILE A 1005 10.15 -30.87 -11.88
N GLY A 1006 10.46 -30.05 -10.86
CA GLY A 1006 10.84 -28.66 -11.05
C GLY A 1006 12.26 -28.53 -11.62
N GLU A 1007 13.22 -29.20 -11.01
CA GLU A 1007 14.63 -29.19 -11.43
C GLU A 1007 15.32 -30.50 -11.05
N ILE A 1008 16.27 -30.95 -11.89
CA ILE A 1008 17.24 -32.02 -11.66
C ILE A 1008 18.65 -31.48 -11.94
N GLU A 1009 19.59 -31.80 -11.05
CA GLU A 1009 21.01 -31.52 -11.25
C GLU A 1009 21.79 -32.83 -11.21
N LEU A 1010 22.84 -32.96 -12.02
CA LEU A 1010 23.78 -34.10 -12.02
C LEU A 1010 25.18 -33.59 -11.66
N VAL A 1011 25.89 -34.31 -10.79
CA VAL A 1011 27.23 -33.92 -10.27
C VAL A 1011 28.19 -35.08 -10.22
#